data_AF-A0A7X0M4W5-F1
#
_entry.id   AF-A0A7X0M4W5-F1
#
_cell.length_a   1.000
_cell.length_b   1.000
_cell.length_c   1.000
_cell.angle_alpha   90.00
_cell.angle_beta   90.00
_cell.angle_gamma   90.00
#
_symmetry.space_group_name_H-M   'P 1'
#
loop_
_entity.id
_entity.type
_entity.pdbx_description
1 polymer ?
#
loop_
_entity_poly.entity_id
_entity_poly.type
_entity_poly.pdbx_seq_one_letter_code
_entity_poly.pdbx_strand_id
1 'polypeptide(L)'
;MSVTAIVVAHDGARWLRETLDGVLRQTRPLDRLVGVDNGSRDGGGRLLTEAFGQNGVLSLPRSTGFGEAVAAVLERLPKAGENEWIWLLHDDCAPDREALACLLAVAAADPKAAVLGPKIRDWLDRRILLEAGVTVDRSGRRDTGLEPREYDQGQHDGVRQVLAVSTAGMLVRRDVWESLGGLDPDLPLFRDDLDLCWRATSAGHRVLNVTDAVVWHAEAAARRRRRLTASTDHPRRLDRRNAMFVIMANLPFRSLLWSVPRNIVATLVRGLLLLLAKQPANALDEVVALVSVLGRPLRLMRARKARRQGRKQGYPEVKKLFTPQGMAYRRLADMIQGYISGSGPIDSAGRHHAVISESAAEEGDELLTDAGVMQRVFSNPGVLLALALTAVALAAERSLVLGGLLGGGALVPVVGGASDLWQFYTSGYHAVGFGSGAWAPPYVAVLAALSTLFLGKTWLAVSVLLLGCVPLAGVSAYVATRSMIASPGPRVWLAASYALLPVATGVVAAGRLGTAVVFVLLPVYAALASTVITGERRRARRAAWALGLLLAVGTAFAPLVYVLVAVLAGLAAVSFGGVRRGVGVSLGIAMAVPVVLLLPWLVQTVADPARVLLEAGLHRPSLVDPRLPAESLLLLNPGGPGVPPIWATAGLVATALAALLLRRHQLVVVVGWGVTVFGVLVAIVVSRVPVDGAPAWPGVPLAFAATGLIVAAALTGHRVVELLRAGGLRRVAAVVVVLAAFAGPVAVAGLWVRDGVTGPLRRGVPSVVSDYAAANSTAGESTVVLRRAPGGELAFTLLRGRSPLLGETDLPVPDALRARLGAVIAGVVSGRGGDDAVTLATFGVRFVAAPAPVDPALRQALDSDPALARVNLSANGGLWRMTAPLGRAYLLTPDGGRAAVPPAPAGDGWVVTVPPGAGPRTLVLAEPSGGFTARAGGGVLAATTVDGWAQGFAAPAAGGRVTVEHDTFQHDAWLWIQLVLVIVVLVLAAPGSRGTEPVPDYADEPVEREPQGVLVR
;
A
#
# COMPACT_ATOMS: atom_id res chain seq x y z
N MET A 1 -40.02 -42.28 -16.76
CA MET A 1 -39.89 -40.83 -16.49
C MET A 1 -40.15 -40.11 -17.80
N SER A 2 -41.08 -39.15 -17.79
CA SER A 2 -41.37 -38.31 -18.97
C SER A 2 -40.56 -37.02 -18.90
N VAL A 3 -40.01 -36.54 -20.01
CA VAL A 3 -39.17 -35.34 -20.09
C VAL A 3 -39.74 -34.34 -21.10
N THR A 4 -40.02 -33.13 -20.61
CA THR A 4 -40.37 -31.97 -21.41
C THR A 4 -39.18 -31.02 -21.48
N ALA A 5 -38.54 -30.90 -22.65
CA ALA A 5 -37.48 -29.92 -22.88
C ALA A 5 -38.07 -28.57 -23.30
N ILE A 6 -37.58 -27.49 -22.68
CA ILE A 6 -37.99 -26.11 -22.96
C ILE A 6 -36.75 -25.31 -23.33
N VAL A 7 -36.68 -24.88 -24.60
CA VAL A 7 -35.58 -24.04 -25.13
C VAL A 7 -36.08 -22.62 -25.28
N VAL A 8 -35.54 -21.67 -24.51
CA VAL A 8 -35.92 -20.26 -24.59
C VAL A 8 -34.86 -19.47 -25.35
N ALA A 9 -35.26 -18.78 -26.42
CA ALA A 9 -34.41 -17.96 -27.26
C ALA A 9 -34.74 -16.48 -27.18
N HIS A 10 -33.69 -15.65 -27.18
CA HIS A 10 -33.78 -14.21 -27.22
C HIS A 10 -32.53 -13.59 -27.87
N ASP A 11 -32.60 -13.24 -29.15
CA ASP A 11 -31.45 -12.73 -29.92
C ASP A 11 -30.19 -13.62 -29.75
N GLY A 12 -30.35 -14.91 -30.04
CA GLY A 12 -29.32 -15.93 -29.91
C GLY A 12 -29.09 -16.79 -31.15
N ALA A 13 -29.55 -16.38 -32.32
CA ALA A 13 -29.49 -17.16 -33.56
C ALA A 13 -28.09 -17.73 -33.87
N ARG A 14 -27.03 -17.00 -33.52
CA ARG A 14 -25.63 -17.44 -33.72
C ARG A 14 -25.23 -18.70 -32.94
N TRP A 15 -25.87 -18.98 -31.80
CA TRP A 15 -25.58 -20.15 -30.96
C TRP A 15 -26.69 -21.20 -31.05
N LEU A 16 -27.92 -20.71 -31.29
CA LEU A 16 -29.13 -21.51 -31.25
C LEU A 16 -29.06 -22.74 -32.15
N ARG A 17 -28.46 -22.66 -33.34
CA ARG A 17 -28.35 -23.81 -34.25
C ARG A 17 -27.60 -24.99 -33.60
N GLU A 18 -26.47 -24.72 -32.95
CA GLU A 18 -25.68 -25.76 -32.27
C GLU A 18 -26.39 -26.26 -31.02
N THR A 19 -27.07 -25.37 -30.29
CA THR A 19 -27.97 -25.74 -29.18
C THR A 19 -29.05 -26.72 -29.64
N LEU A 20 -29.76 -26.40 -30.73
CA LEU A 20 -30.82 -27.24 -31.29
C LEU A 20 -30.28 -28.60 -31.76
N ASP A 21 -29.13 -28.60 -32.43
CA ASP A 21 -28.46 -29.84 -32.85
C ASP A 21 -28.13 -30.73 -31.64
N GLY A 22 -27.61 -30.15 -30.54
CA GLY A 22 -27.31 -30.89 -29.31
C GLY A 22 -28.57 -31.49 -28.66
N VAL A 23 -29.67 -30.73 -28.64
CA VAL A 23 -30.95 -31.17 -28.07
C VAL A 23 -31.58 -32.29 -28.89
N LEU A 24 -31.54 -32.20 -30.23
CA LEU A 24 -32.14 -33.20 -31.11
C LEU A 24 -31.33 -34.50 -31.21
N ARG A 25 -30.03 -34.46 -30.91
CA ARG A 25 -29.12 -35.63 -30.97
C ARG A 25 -28.97 -36.39 -29.65
N GLN A 26 -29.82 -36.13 -28.66
CA GLN A 26 -29.77 -36.84 -27.39
C GLN A 26 -29.99 -38.35 -27.59
N THR A 27 -29.14 -39.17 -26.96
CA THR A 27 -29.24 -40.63 -27.02
C THR A 27 -30.50 -41.15 -26.34
N ARG A 28 -30.96 -40.45 -25.29
CA ARG A 28 -32.32 -40.60 -24.75
C ARG A 28 -33.23 -39.64 -25.53
N PRO A 29 -34.23 -40.13 -26.30
CA PRO A 29 -35.17 -39.25 -26.98
C PRO A 29 -35.98 -38.42 -25.98
N LEU A 30 -36.40 -37.23 -26.38
CA LEU A 30 -37.28 -36.37 -25.59
C LEU A 30 -38.74 -36.79 -25.76
N ASP A 31 -39.54 -36.68 -24.70
CA ASP A 31 -40.97 -37.02 -24.77
C ASP A 31 -41.79 -35.81 -25.25
N ARG A 32 -41.39 -34.59 -24.89
CA ARG A 32 -41.91 -33.33 -25.43
C ARG A 32 -40.79 -32.31 -25.58
N LEU A 33 -40.90 -31.46 -26.61
CA LEU A 33 -39.96 -30.40 -26.90
C LEU A 33 -40.73 -29.13 -27.26
N VAL A 34 -40.46 -28.03 -26.57
CA VAL A 34 -41.10 -26.74 -26.79
C VAL A 34 -40.06 -25.64 -26.88
N GLY A 35 -40.11 -24.89 -27.98
CA GLY A 35 -39.33 -23.67 -28.16
C GLY A 35 -40.11 -22.46 -27.66
N VAL A 36 -39.42 -21.48 -27.11
CA VAL A 36 -39.98 -20.17 -26.78
C VAL A 36 -39.14 -19.08 -27.39
N ASP A 37 -39.73 -18.22 -28.20
CA ASP A 37 -39.09 -17.03 -28.74
C ASP A 37 -39.54 -15.78 -27.98
N ASN A 38 -38.65 -15.20 -27.17
CA ASN A 38 -38.92 -13.95 -26.44
C ASN A 38 -38.67 -12.72 -27.35
N GLY A 39 -39.36 -12.66 -28.50
CA GLY A 39 -39.31 -11.55 -29.43
C GLY A 39 -37.92 -11.30 -30.04
N SER A 40 -37.26 -12.36 -30.50
CA SER A 40 -35.95 -12.27 -31.17
C SER A 40 -36.04 -11.50 -32.49
N ARG A 41 -34.99 -10.74 -32.82
CA ARG A 41 -34.89 -9.93 -34.06
C ARG A 41 -33.79 -10.41 -35.00
N ASP A 42 -33.03 -11.43 -34.60
CA ASP A 42 -31.89 -11.98 -35.34
C ASP A 42 -32.23 -13.27 -36.10
N GLY A 43 -33.52 -13.58 -36.25
CA GLY A 43 -33.98 -14.82 -36.88
C GLY A 43 -34.06 -16.03 -35.95
N GLY A 44 -33.80 -15.89 -34.64
CA GLY A 44 -33.91 -16.98 -33.66
C GLY A 44 -35.28 -17.69 -33.65
N GLY A 45 -36.38 -16.93 -33.72
CA GLY A 45 -37.73 -17.50 -33.81
C GLY A 45 -37.96 -18.36 -35.06
N ARG A 46 -37.36 -17.99 -36.20
CA ARG A 46 -37.41 -18.80 -37.43
C ARG A 46 -36.66 -20.12 -37.25
N LEU A 47 -35.46 -20.09 -36.66
CA LEU A 47 -34.67 -21.30 -36.38
C LEU A 47 -35.40 -22.26 -35.43
N LEU A 48 -36.06 -21.73 -34.39
CA LEU A 48 -36.91 -22.55 -33.51
C LEU A 48 -38.05 -23.20 -34.29
N THR A 49 -38.72 -22.44 -35.16
CA THR A 49 -39.85 -22.92 -35.95
C THR A 49 -39.44 -23.98 -36.96
N GLU A 50 -38.27 -23.82 -37.58
CA GLU A 50 -37.68 -24.81 -38.50
C GLU A 50 -37.34 -26.12 -37.78
N ALA A 51 -36.84 -26.05 -36.55
CA ALA A 51 -36.44 -27.24 -35.79
C ALA A 51 -37.60 -27.97 -35.11
N PHE A 52 -38.57 -27.25 -34.53
CA PHE A 52 -39.62 -27.84 -33.69
C PHE A 52 -41.01 -27.81 -34.33
N GLY A 53 -41.14 -27.20 -35.50
CA GLY A 53 -42.42 -26.98 -36.17
C GLY A 53 -43.22 -25.82 -35.57
N GLN A 54 -44.15 -25.27 -36.34
CA GLN A 54 -44.91 -24.07 -35.99
C GLN A 54 -45.74 -24.22 -34.70
N ASN A 55 -46.25 -25.41 -34.42
CA ASN A 55 -47.05 -25.69 -33.23
C ASN A 55 -46.19 -26.01 -31.99
N GLY A 56 -44.87 -26.20 -32.15
CA GLY A 56 -43.93 -26.48 -31.08
C GLY A 56 -43.24 -25.24 -30.52
N VAL A 57 -43.56 -24.04 -31.02
CA VAL A 57 -42.91 -22.78 -30.65
C VAL A 57 -43.92 -21.76 -30.12
N LEU A 58 -43.59 -21.17 -28.98
CA LEU A 58 -44.35 -20.09 -28.36
C LEU A 58 -43.62 -18.75 -28.55
N SER A 59 -44.26 -17.76 -29.18
CA SER A 59 -43.70 -16.39 -29.24
C SER A 59 -44.24 -15.54 -28.09
N LEU A 60 -43.35 -14.88 -27.36
CA LEU A 60 -43.64 -14.01 -26.22
C LEU A 60 -43.05 -12.60 -26.40
N PRO A 61 -43.54 -11.59 -25.64
CA PRO A 61 -42.98 -10.25 -25.65
C PRO A 61 -41.48 -10.22 -25.30
N ARG A 62 -40.79 -9.23 -25.87
CA ARG A 62 -39.34 -9.07 -25.70
C ARG A 62 -38.90 -8.77 -24.26
N SER A 63 -39.80 -8.26 -23.43
CA SER A 63 -39.56 -7.94 -22.01
C SER A 63 -39.67 -9.15 -21.10
N THR A 64 -40.13 -10.29 -21.60
CA THR A 64 -40.39 -11.49 -20.80
C THR A 64 -39.08 -12.11 -20.31
N GLY A 65 -39.00 -12.35 -19.00
CA GLY A 65 -37.87 -13.03 -18.36
C GLY A 65 -37.82 -14.52 -18.69
N PHE A 66 -36.69 -15.19 -18.41
CA PHE A 66 -36.54 -16.63 -18.65
C PHE A 66 -37.57 -17.46 -17.87
N GLY A 67 -37.74 -17.18 -16.58
CA GLY A 67 -38.71 -17.90 -15.73
C GLY A 67 -40.17 -17.69 -16.14
N GLU A 68 -40.53 -16.48 -16.57
CA GLU A 68 -41.87 -16.18 -17.09
C GLU A 68 -42.16 -16.94 -18.39
N ALA A 69 -41.16 -17.07 -19.27
CA ALA A 69 -41.27 -17.84 -20.50
C ALA A 69 -41.51 -19.33 -20.22
N VAL A 70 -40.79 -19.91 -19.25
CA VAL A 70 -40.99 -21.30 -18.81
C VAL A 70 -42.37 -21.48 -18.19
N ALA A 71 -42.81 -20.55 -17.34
CA ALA A 71 -44.14 -20.60 -16.74
C ALA A 71 -45.26 -20.57 -17.80
N ALA A 72 -45.16 -19.69 -18.80
CA ALA A 72 -46.13 -19.60 -19.89
C ALA A 72 -46.26 -20.90 -20.72
N VAL A 73 -45.16 -21.65 -20.86
CA VAL A 73 -45.18 -22.97 -21.50
C VAL A 73 -45.92 -24.00 -20.63
N LEU A 74 -45.60 -24.04 -19.34
CA LEU A 74 -46.17 -25.03 -18.41
C LEU A 74 -47.65 -24.80 -18.12
N GLU A 75 -48.13 -23.55 -18.21
CA GLU A 75 -49.56 -23.22 -18.14
C GLU A 75 -50.35 -23.80 -19.32
N ARG A 76 -49.73 -23.93 -20.50
CA ARG A 76 -50.36 -24.44 -21.72
C ARG A 76 -50.20 -25.95 -21.91
N LEU A 77 -49.22 -26.56 -21.25
CA LEU A 77 -48.93 -27.99 -21.35
C LEU A 77 -49.52 -28.74 -20.15
N PRO A 78 -50.46 -29.68 -20.33
CA PRO A 78 -50.92 -30.52 -19.23
C PRO A 78 -49.78 -31.43 -18.73
N LYS A 79 -49.87 -31.87 -17.48
CA LYS A 79 -48.91 -32.84 -16.91
C LYS A 79 -48.87 -34.12 -17.73
N ALA A 80 -47.66 -34.58 -18.07
CA ALA A 80 -47.40 -35.82 -18.77
C ALA A 80 -47.42 -37.06 -17.85
N GLY A 81 -47.60 -36.86 -16.54
CA GLY A 81 -47.69 -37.91 -15.51
C GLY A 81 -47.17 -37.43 -14.16
N GLU A 82 -47.19 -38.30 -13.15
CA GLU A 82 -46.69 -37.97 -11.79
C GLU A 82 -45.17 -37.84 -11.71
N ASN A 83 -44.45 -38.47 -12.65
CA ASN A 83 -42.98 -38.47 -12.71
C ASN A 83 -42.46 -37.80 -14.00
N GLU A 84 -42.93 -36.56 -14.21
CA GLU A 84 -42.50 -35.66 -15.28
C GLU A 84 -41.35 -34.76 -14.83
N TRP A 85 -40.36 -34.62 -15.69
CA TRP A 85 -39.20 -33.75 -15.53
C TRP A 85 -39.18 -32.69 -16.62
N ILE A 86 -38.73 -31.50 -16.26
CA ILE A 86 -38.60 -30.35 -17.15
C ILE A 86 -37.11 -30.10 -17.36
N TRP A 87 -36.67 -30.09 -18.61
CA TRP A 87 -35.29 -29.78 -18.97
C TRP A 87 -35.19 -28.37 -19.54
N LEU A 88 -34.56 -27.48 -18.79
CA LEU A 88 -34.43 -26.07 -19.10
C LEU A 88 -33.15 -25.80 -19.87
N LEU A 89 -33.29 -25.12 -21.01
CA LEU A 89 -32.18 -24.82 -21.92
C LEU A 89 -32.27 -23.37 -22.39
N HIS A 90 -31.13 -22.70 -22.38
CA HIS A 90 -30.93 -21.39 -22.99
C HIS A 90 -30.60 -21.57 -24.48
N ASP A 91 -30.76 -20.52 -25.28
CA ASP A 91 -30.36 -20.50 -26.68
C ASP A 91 -28.85 -20.60 -26.92
N ASP A 92 -28.05 -20.26 -25.92
CA ASP A 92 -26.59 -20.27 -25.94
C ASP A 92 -25.96 -21.38 -25.09
N CYS A 93 -26.69 -22.50 -24.91
CA CYS A 93 -26.17 -23.71 -24.28
C CYS A 93 -26.42 -24.98 -25.10
N ALA A 94 -25.36 -25.65 -25.55
CA ALA A 94 -25.44 -26.87 -26.35
C ALA A 94 -25.12 -28.09 -25.48
N PRO A 95 -26.07 -29.02 -25.28
CA PRO A 95 -25.82 -30.24 -24.51
C PRO A 95 -25.06 -31.28 -25.33
N ASP A 96 -24.19 -32.04 -24.65
CA ASP A 96 -23.60 -33.26 -25.21
C ASP A 96 -24.69 -34.32 -25.44
N ARG A 97 -24.49 -35.21 -26.41
CA ARG A 97 -25.46 -36.24 -26.83
C ARG A 97 -25.90 -37.19 -25.70
N GLU A 98 -25.07 -37.39 -24.68
CA GLU A 98 -25.38 -38.27 -23.54
C GLU A 98 -25.90 -37.52 -22.30
N ALA A 99 -25.94 -36.18 -22.33
CA ALA A 99 -26.24 -35.35 -21.18
C ALA A 99 -27.57 -35.70 -20.51
N LEU A 100 -28.65 -35.84 -21.29
CA LEU A 100 -29.96 -36.18 -20.73
C LEU A 100 -30.00 -37.58 -20.13
N ALA A 101 -29.34 -38.55 -20.76
CA ALA A 101 -29.29 -39.92 -20.27
C ALA A 101 -28.57 -39.99 -18.91
N CYS A 102 -27.44 -39.29 -18.77
CA CYS A 102 -26.69 -39.18 -17.52
C CYS A 102 -27.52 -38.51 -16.41
N LEU A 103 -28.23 -37.42 -16.71
CA LEU A 103 -29.09 -36.75 -15.73
C LEU A 103 -30.22 -37.66 -15.24
N LEU A 104 -30.90 -38.36 -16.15
CA LEU A 104 -32.00 -39.27 -15.79
C LEU A 104 -31.53 -40.52 -15.05
N ALA A 105 -30.32 -41.01 -15.32
CA ALA A 105 -29.75 -42.13 -14.58
C ALA A 105 -29.63 -41.79 -13.08
N VAL A 106 -29.17 -40.57 -12.76
CA VAL A 106 -29.10 -40.07 -11.38
C VAL A 106 -30.50 -39.82 -10.80
N ALA A 107 -31.41 -39.25 -11.60
CA ALA A 107 -32.80 -39.04 -11.19
C ALA A 107 -33.50 -40.35 -10.77
N ALA A 108 -33.23 -41.45 -11.49
CA ALA A 108 -33.77 -42.77 -11.19
C ALA A 108 -33.14 -43.40 -9.94
N ALA A 109 -31.85 -43.14 -9.71
CA ALA A 109 -31.12 -43.69 -8.57
C ALA A 109 -31.43 -42.98 -7.23
N ASP A 110 -31.79 -41.68 -7.24
CA ASP A 110 -32.07 -40.91 -6.03
C ASP A 110 -33.50 -40.30 -6.02
N PRO A 111 -34.46 -40.91 -5.31
CA PRO A 111 -35.83 -40.39 -5.19
C PRO A 111 -35.93 -38.99 -4.56
N LYS A 112 -34.91 -38.54 -3.80
CA LYS A 112 -34.86 -37.20 -3.21
C LYS A 112 -34.27 -36.16 -4.17
N ALA A 113 -33.69 -36.57 -5.29
CA ALA A 113 -33.27 -35.65 -6.33
C ALA A 113 -34.51 -34.93 -6.91
N ALA A 114 -34.42 -33.61 -6.94
CA ALA A 114 -35.47 -32.77 -7.55
C ALA A 114 -34.92 -31.79 -8.57
N VAL A 115 -33.66 -31.38 -8.42
CA VAL A 115 -32.97 -30.49 -9.36
C VAL A 115 -31.60 -31.10 -9.65
N LEU A 116 -31.32 -31.29 -10.93
CA LEU A 116 -30.10 -31.88 -11.45
C LEU A 116 -29.50 -30.92 -12.46
N GLY A 117 -28.19 -30.71 -12.41
CA GLY A 117 -27.50 -29.85 -13.36
C GLY A 117 -26.25 -30.51 -13.95
N PRO A 118 -25.90 -30.18 -15.19
CA PRO A 118 -24.71 -30.70 -15.85
C PRO A 118 -23.45 -29.92 -15.44
N LYS A 119 -22.29 -30.51 -15.74
CA LYS A 119 -21.00 -29.80 -15.81
C LYS A 119 -21.01 -28.88 -17.03
N ILE A 120 -20.68 -27.61 -16.82
CA ILE A 120 -20.69 -26.59 -17.85
C ILE A 120 -19.26 -26.28 -18.29
N ARG A 121 -19.01 -26.40 -19.59
CA ARG A 121 -17.75 -26.07 -20.24
C ARG A 121 -17.88 -24.85 -21.13
N ASP A 122 -16.75 -24.21 -21.42
CA ASP A 122 -16.72 -23.04 -22.28
C ASP A 122 -17.12 -23.39 -23.73
N TRP A 123 -17.82 -22.46 -24.37
CA TRP A 123 -18.28 -22.61 -25.76
C TRP A 123 -17.13 -22.65 -26.77
N LEU A 124 -16.11 -21.82 -26.57
CA LEU A 124 -14.98 -21.70 -27.51
C LEU A 124 -13.91 -22.73 -27.18
N ASP A 125 -13.46 -22.80 -25.93
CA ASP A 125 -12.49 -23.78 -25.48
C ASP A 125 -13.17 -24.86 -24.66
N ARG A 126 -13.63 -25.92 -25.34
CA ARG A 126 -14.40 -27.02 -24.74
C ARG A 126 -13.66 -27.81 -23.66
N ARG A 127 -12.37 -27.54 -23.43
CA ARG A 127 -11.59 -28.13 -22.34
C ARG A 127 -11.69 -27.33 -21.05
N ILE A 128 -12.20 -26.10 -21.07
CA ILE A 128 -12.24 -25.23 -19.90
C ILE A 128 -13.55 -25.41 -19.14
N LEU A 129 -13.45 -25.59 -17.83
CA LEU A 129 -14.59 -25.60 -16.92
C LEU A 129 -15.08 -24.18 -16.65
N LEU A 130 -16.39 -23.98 -16.85
CA LEU A 130 -17.08 -22.78 -16.39
C LEU A 130 -17.77 -23.04 -15.04
N GLU A 131 -18.47 -24.18 -14.94
CA GLU A 131 -19.20 -24.55 -13.72
C GLU A 131 -19.22 -26.06 -13.51
N ALA A 132 -19.09 -26.48 -12.25
CA ALA A 132 -19.34 -27.86 -11.83
C ALA A 132 -20.24 -27.83 -10.59
N GLY A 133 -21.32 -27.05 -10.69
CA GLY A 133 -22.17 -26.65 -9.58
C GLY A 133 -21.72 -25.32 -8.96
N VAL A 134 -22.65 -24.73 -8.21
CA VAL A 134 -22.53 -23.36 -7.71
C VAL A 134 -22.74 -23.35 -6.20
N THR A 135 -21.88 -22.63 -5.51
CA THR A 135 -22.03 -22.19 -4.14
C THR A 135 -21.96 -20.66 -4.05
N VAL A 136 -22.18 -20.12 -2.86
CA VAL A 136 -22.06 -18.70 -2.58
C VAL A 136 -21.36 -18.44 -1.27
N ASP A 137 -20.69 -17.29 -1.21
CA ASP A 137 -20.18 -16.76 0.05
C ASP A 137 -21.32 -16.17 0.90
N ARG A 138 -20.99 -15.77 2.14
CA ARG A 138 -21.97 -15.15 3.04
C ARG A 138 -22.43 -13.74 2.63
N SER A 139 -21.86 -13.18 1.57
CA SER A 139 -22.28 -11.92 0.94
C SER A 139 -23.11 -12.13 -0.33
N GLY A 140 -23.34 -13.39 -0.73
CA GLY A 140 -24.12 -13.80 -1.90
C GLY A 140 -23.33 -13.91 -3.20
N ARG A 141 -22.01 -13.74 -3.17
CA ARG A 141 -21.19 -13.81 -4.39
C ARG A 141 -21.07 -15.26 -4.86
N ARG A 142 -21.22 -15.46 -6.18
CA ARG A 142 -21.08 -16.78 -6.82
C ARG A 142 -19.67 -17.31 -6.62
N ASP A 143 -19.62 -18.58 -6.28
CA ASP A 143 -18.39 -19.34 -6.21
C ASP A 143 -18.64 -20.72 -6.83
N THR A 144 -17.88 -21.06 -7.88
CA THR A 144 -17.96 -22.34 -8.57
C THR A 144 -16.96 -23.36 -8.01
N GLY A 145 -16.07 -22.96 -7.10
CA GLY A 145 -14.97 -23.77 -6.61
C GLY A 145 -13.84 -24.00 -7.62
N LEU A 146 -13.90 -23.38 -8.81
CA LEU A 146 -12.95 -23.57 -9.90
C LEU A 146 -11.88 -22.47 -9.93
N GLU A 147 -10.69 -22.82 -10.41
CA GLU A 147 -9.64 -21.86 -10.72
C GLU A 147 -9.89 -21.16 -12.08
N PRO A 148 -9.38 -19.93 -12.28
CA PRO A 148 -9.54 -19.24 -13.55
C PRO A 148 -8.94 -20.06 -14.71
N ARG A 149 -9.76 -20.38 -15.72
CA ARG A 149 -9.39 -21.20 -16.89
C ARG A 149 -8.94 -22.62 -16.54
N GLU A 150 -9.47 -23.19 -15.47
CA GLU A 150 -9.22 -24.58 -15.10
C GLU A 150 -9.63 -25.53 -16.24
N TYR A 151 -8.70 -26.39 -16.65
CA TYR A 151 -8.96 -27.44 -17.63
C TYR A 151 -9.71 -28.60 -17.00
N ASP A 152 -10.63 -29.19 -17.74
CA ASP A 152 -11.33 -30.41 -17.36
C ASP A 152 -10.47 -31.63 -17.69
N GLN A 153 -9.89 -32.21 -16.65
CA GLN A 153 -9.10 -33.44 -16.66
C GLN A 153 -9.82 -34.57 -15.90
N GLY A 154 -11.11 -34.40 -15.61
CA GLY A 154 -11.92 -35.33 -14.81
C GLY A 154 -11.77 -35.16 -13.30
N GLN A 155 -11.06 -34.12 -12.84
CA GLN A 155 -10.80 -33.86 -11.42
C GLN A 155 -12.05 -33.51 -10.59
N HIS A 156 -13.15 -33.15 -11.26
CA HIS A 156 -14.44 -32.85 -10.62
C HIS A 156 -15.51 -33.92 -10.90
N ASP A 157 -15.16 -35.05 -11.52
CA ASP A 157 -16.13 -36.04 -11.97
C ASP A 157 -16.86 -36.74 -10.81
N GLY A 158 -18.06 -37.26 -11.11
CA GLY A 158 -19.01 -37.83 -10.14
C GLY A 158 -20.18 -36.91 -9.76
N VAL A 159 -21.10 -37.48 -8.97
CA VAL A 159 -22.34 -36.82 -8.55
C VAL A 159 -22.16 -36.18 -7.18
N ARG A 160 -22.39 -34.86 -7.09
CA ARG A 160 -22.24 -34.12 -5.82
C ARG A 160 -23.44 -33.26 -5.51
N GLN A 161 -23.79 -33.17 -4.22
CA GLN A 161 -24.79 -32.23 -3.75
C GLN A 161 -24.20 -30.82 -3.71
N VAL A 162 -24.89 -29.86 -4.32
CA VAL A 162 -24.45 -28.47 -4.44
C VAL A 162 -25.55 -27.51 -3.99
N LEU A 163 -25.21 -26.24 -3.76
CA LEU A 163 -26.22 -25.25 -3.38
C LEU A 163 -27.12 -24.91 -4.56
N ALA A 164 -26.56 -24.78 -5.76
CA ALA A 164 -27.29 -24.49 -6.97
C ALA A 164 -26.61 -25.06 -8.22
N VAL A 165 -27.40 -25.19 -9.29
CA VAL A 165 -26.95 -25.50 -10.64
C VAL A 165 -27.56 -24.46 -11.59
N SER A 166 -26.86 -24.11 -12.67
CA SER A 166 -27.35 -23.12 -13.64
C SER A 166 -28.62 -23.60 -14.34
N THR A 167 -29.51 -22.68 -14.69
CA THR A 167 -30.67 -22.93 -15.56
C THR A 167 -30.29 -23.33 -16.98
N ALA A 168 -29.02 -23.13 -17.37
CA ALA A 168 -28.45 -23.61 -18.63
C ALA A 168 -28.21 -25.13 -18.59
N GLY A 169 -29.25 -25.92 -18.86
CA GLY A 169 -29.22 -27.39 -18.83
C GLY A 169 -29.82 -28.01 -17.58
N MET A 170 -30.53 -27.25 -16.74
CA MET A 170 -31.15 -27.74 -15.50
C MET A 170 -32.28 -28.72 -15.79
N LEU A 171 -32.25 -29.89 -15.17
CA LEU A 171 -33.35 -30.86 -15.15
C LEU A 171 -34.06 -30.80 -13.79
N VAL A 172 -35.34 -30.44 -13.78
CA VAL A 172 -36.13 -30.23 -12.56
C VAL A 172 -37.43 -31.02 -12.57
N ARG A 173 -37.78 -31.62 -11.44
CA ARG A 173 -39.01 -32.41 -11.31
C ARG A 173 -40.24 -31.49 -11.28
N ARG A 174 -41.26 -31.80 -12.09
CA ARG A 174 -42.39 -30.89 -12.32
C ARG A 174 -43.23 -30.62 -11.07
N ASP A 175 -43.45 -31.62 -10.23
CA ASP A 175 -44.14 -31.46 -8.93
C ASP A 175 -43.41 -30.47 -8.00
N VAL A 176 -42.08 -30.54 -7.98
CA VAL A 176 -41.24 -29.65 -7.18
C VAL A 176 -41.23 -28.24 -7.77
N TRP A 177 -41.14 -28.11 -9.09
CA TRP A 177 -41.26 -26.81 -9.77
C TRP A 177 -42.55 -26.08 -9.40
N GLU A 178 -43.70 -26.75 -9.53
CA GLU A 178 -45.01 -26.17 -9.25
C GLU A 178 -45.22 -25.88 -7.76
N SER A 179 -44.83 -26.80 -6.87
CA SER A 179 -44.99 -26.60 -5.43
C SER A 179 -44.13 -25.45 -4.87
N LEU A 180 -42.99 -25.17 -5.51
CA LEU A 180 -42.13 -24.04 -5.14
C LEU A 180 -42.54 -22.73 -5.83
N GLY A 181 -43.45 -22.77 -6.81
CA GLY A 181 -43.85 -21.60 -7.60
C GLY A 181 -42.84 -21.19 -8.67
N GLY A 182 -42.04 -22.13 -9.18
CA GLY A 182 -41.07 -21.89 -10.26
C GLY A 182 -39.96 -20.90 -9.90
N LEU A 183 -39.42 -20.20 -10.91
CA LEU A 183 -38.44 -19.12 -10.75
C LEU A 183 -39.12 -17.83 -10.23
N ASP A 184 -38.42 -17.07 -9.38
CA ASP A 184 -38.97 -15.85 -8.76
C ASP A 184 -39.10 -14.72 -9.80
N PRO A 185 -40.31 -14.17 -10.07
CA PRO A 185 -40.50 -13.06 -11.02
C PRO A 185 -39.72 -11.79 -10.66
N ASP A 186 -39.32 -11.63 -9.40
CA ASP A 186 -38.47 -10.51 -8.97
C ASP A 186 -37.01 -10.62 -9.48
N LEU A 187 -36.65 -11.78 -10.04
CA LEU A 187 -35.32 -12.14 -10.58
C LEU A 187 -35.43 -12.49 -12.08
N PRO A 188 -35.70 -11.52 -12.97
CA PRO A 188 -35.90 -11.80 -14.40
C PRO A 188 -34.64 -12.28 -15.12
N LEU A 189 -33.45 -12.03 -14.54
CA LEU A 189 -32.16 -12.45 -15.06
C LEU A 189 -31.14 -12.54 -13.92
N PHE A 190 -30.32 -13.59 -13.93
CA PHE A 190 -29.28 -13.90 -12.93
C PHE A 190 -29.83 -14.21 -11.53
N ARG A 191 -29.27 -15.26 -10.90
CA ARG A 191 -29.52 -15.69 -9.51
C ARG A 191 -30.92 -16.26 -9.25
N ASP A 192 -31.74 -16.39 -10.28
CA ASP A 192 -32.98 -17.13 -10.29
C ASP A 192 -32.72 -18.64 -10.07
N ASP A 193 -31.65 -19.16 -10.67
CA ASP A 193 -31.08 -20.48 -10.45
C ASP A 193 -30.79 -20.76 -8.96
N LEU A 194 -30.06 -19.85 -8.32
CA LEU A 194 -29.67 -19.93 -6.92
C LEU A 194 -30.88 -19.88 -5.98
N ASP A 195 -31.85 -19.01 -6.26
CA ASP A 195 -33.04 -18.88 -5.42
C ASP A 195 -33.92 -20.14 -5.47
N LEU A 196 -34.17 -20.70 -6.67
CA LEU A 196 -34.95 -21.92 -6.82
C LEU A 196 -34.26 -23.11 -6.14
N CYS A 197 -32.96 -23.31 -6.37
CA CYS A 197 -32.21 -24.41 -5.76
C CYS A 197 -32.15 -24.29 -4.22
N TRP A 198 -32.04 -23.06 -3.70
CA TRP A 198 -32.14 -22.81 -2.26
C TRP A 198 -33.51 -23.19 -1.71
N ARG A 199 -34.58 -22.75 -2.37
CA ARG A 199 -35.97 -23.09 -1.98
C ARG A 199 -36.20 -24.59 -2.04
N ALA A 200 -35.70 -25.29 -3.06
CA ALA A 200 -35.78 -26.75 -3.18
C ALA A 200 -35.08 -27.46 -2.03
N THR A 201 -33.85 -27.05 -1.70
CA THR A 201 -33.11 -27.60 -0.55
C THR A 201 -33.85 -27.32 0.76
N SER A 202 -34.38 -26.10 0.93
CA SER A 202 -35.16 -25.69 2.11
C SER A 202 -36.48 -26.46 2.24
N ALA A 203 -37.07 -26.92 1.14
CA ALA A 203 -38.26 -27.78 1.12
C ALA A 203 -37.94 -29.27 1.38
N GLY A 204 -36.65 -29.63 1.49
CA GLY A 204 -36.19 -30.98 1.81
C GLY A 204 -35.75 -31.84 0.62
N HIS A 205 -35.66 -31.25 -0.57
CA HIS A 205 -35.18 -31.92 -1.77
C HIS A 205 -33.66 -31.78 -1.93
N ARG A 206 -33.05 -32.60 -2.79
CA ARG A 206 -31.63 -32.51 -3.13
C ARG A 206 -31.41 -31.85 -4.48
N VAL A 207 -30.44 -30.95 -4.51
CA VAL A 207 -29.89 -30.35 -5.73
C VAL A 207 -28.54 -31.00 -6.00
N LEU A 208 -28.40 -31.70 -7.13
CA LEU A 208 -27.17 -32.42 -7.46
C LEU A 208 -26.57 -31.90 -8.76
N ASN A 209 -25.24 -31.82 -8.79
CA ASN A 209 -24.46 -31.62 -9.99
C ASN A 209 -24.01 -33.00 -10.50
N VAL A 210 -24.38 -33.32 -11.74
CA VAL A 210 -24.06 -34.56 -12.44
C VAL A 210 -23.01 -34.23 -13.49
N THR A 211 -21.76 -34.54 -13.19
CA THR A 211 -20.63 -34.06 -14.00
C THR A 211 -20.37 -34.89 -15.24
N ASP A 212 -20.89 -36.12 -15.29
CA ASP A 212 -20.92 -36.95 -16.50
C ASP A 212 -21.83 -36.34 -17.58
N ALA A 213 -22.82 -35.53 -17.18
CA ALA A 213 -23.61 -34.73 -18.11
C ALA A 213 -22.87 -33.44 -18.44
N VAL A 214 -22.58 -33.19 -19.72
CA VAL A 214 -21.81 -32.02 -20.18
C VAL A 214 -22.67 -31.09 -21.03
N VAL A 215 -22.54 -29.78 -20.79
CA VAL A 215 -23.12 -28.72 -21.60
C VAL A 215 -22.06 -27.67 -21.93
N TRP A 216 -22.01 -27.19 -23.17
CA TRP A 216 -21.19 -26.05 -23.59
C TRP A 216 -22.02 -24.77 -23.52
N HIS A 217 -21.51 -23.71 -22.87
CA HIS A 217 -22.26 -22.47 -22.69
C HIS A 217 -21.44 -21.22 -23.05
N ALA A 218 -22.04 -20.32 -23.84
CA ALA A 218 -21.38 -19.10 -24.28
C ALA A 218 -21.47 -17.92 -23.28
N GLU A 219 -22.36 -18.00 -22.29
CA GLU A 219 -22.64 -16.95 -21.28
C GLU A 219 -22.91 -15.56 -21.91
N ALA A 220 -23.72 -15.52 -22.98
CA ALA A 220 -23.97 -14.36 -23.83
C ALA A 220 -24.26 -13.06 -23.06
N ALA A 221 -25.17 -13.15 -22.09
CA ALA A 221 -25.62 -12.02 -21.28
C ALA A 221 -24.57 -11.60 -20.23
N ALA A 222 -23.92 -12.55 -19.56
CA ALA A 222 -22.89 -12.24 -18.56
C ALA A 222 -21.63 -11.65 -19.18
N ARG A 223 -21.24 -12.12 -20.37
CA ARG A 223 -20.09 -11.62 -21.16
C ARG A 223 -20.39 -10.33 -21.94
N ARG A 224 -21.60 -9.77 -21.82
CA ARG A 224 -22.06 -8.57 -22.54
C ARG A 224 -21.99 -8.71 -24.06
N ARG A 225 -22.04 -9.94 -24.56
CA ARG A 225 -22.16 -10.23 -26.00
C ARG A 225 -23.61 -10.10 -26.48
N ARG A 226 -24.58 -9.95 -25.56
CA ARG A 226 -26.00 -9.65 -25.79
C ARG A 226 -26.46 -8.47 -24.93
N ARG A 227 -27.25 -7.54 -25.49
CA ARG A 227 -27.87 -6.45 -24.74
C ARG A 227 -29.01 -6.98 -23.88
N LEU A 228 -29.14 -6.49 -22.64
CA LEU A 228 -30.25 -6.83 -21.77
C LEU A 228 -31.51 -6.06 -22.18
N THR A 229 -32.62 -6.77 -22.29
CA THR A 229 -33.92 -6.25 -22.74
C THR A 229 -34.98 -6.38 -21.65
N ALA A 230 -34.88 -7.42 -20.82
CA ALA A 230 -35.67 -7.61 -19.61
C ALA A 230 -35.30 -6.63 -18.47
N SER A 231 -34.18 -5.90 -18.59
CA SER A 231 -33.78 -4.87 -17.62
C SER A 231 -32.91 -3.79 -18.28
N THR A 232 -33.06 -2.56 -17.83
CA THR A 232 -32.22 -1.40 -18.22
C THR A 232 -30.96 -1.26 -17.36
N ASP A 233 -30.82 -2.07 -16.30
CA ASP A 233 -29.68 -2.02 -15.39
C ASP A 233 -28.42 -2.67 -16.00
N HIS A 234 -27.24 -2.19 -15.61
CA HIS A 234 -25.97 -2.79 -16.00
C HIS A 234 -25.86 -4.23 -15.47
N PRO A 235 -25.36 -5.21 -16.26
CA PRO A 235 -25.35 -6.64 -15.86
C PRO A 235 -24.68 -6.90 -14.50
N ARG A 236 -23.59 -6.19 -14.18
CA ARG A 236 -22.88 -6.33 -12.89
C ARG A 236 -23.70 -5.83 -11.71
N ARG A 237 -24.36 -4.68 -11.88
CA ARG A 237 -25.24 -4.10 -10.86
C ARG A 237 -26.42 -5.02 -10.60
N LEU A 238 -27.01 -5.57 -11.67
CA LEU A 238 -28.12 -6.52 -11.59
C LEU A 238 -27.72 -7.80 -10.87
N ASP A 239 -26.61 -8.42 -11.27
CA ASP A 239 -26.07 -9.63 -10.60
C ASP A 239 -25.79 -9.38 -9.11
N ARG A 240 -25.14 -8.26 -8.78
CA ARG A 240 -24.82 -7.92 -7.39
C ARG A 240 -26.07 -7.65 -6.55
N ARG A 241 -27.04 -6.91 -7.10
CA ARG A 241 -28.33 -6.65 -6.45
C ARG A 241 -29.06 -7.95 -6.15
N ASN A 242 -29.18 -8.82 -7.16
CA ASN A 242 -29.90 -10.09 -7.05
C ASN A 242 -29.20 -11.05 -6.08
N ALA A 243 -27.86 -11.10 -6.08
CA ALA A 243 -27.08 -11.86 -5.11
C ALA A 243 -27.39 -11.46 -3.65
N MET A 244 -27.42 -10.15 -3.37
CA MET A 244 -27.75 -9.64 -2.04
C MET A 244 -29.21 -9.91 -1.68
N PHE A 245 -30.12 -9.73 -2.64
CA PHE A 245 -31.55 -10.00 -2.47
C PHE A 245 -31.81 -11.47 -2.11
N VAL A 246 -31.26 -12.42 -2.87
CA VAL A 246 -31.47 -13.86 -2.65
C VAL A 246 -30.97 -14.29 -1.27
N ILE A 247 -29.78 -13.84 -0.85
CA ILE A 247 -29.25 -14.12 0.48
C ILE A 247 -30.17 -13.54 1.56
N MET A 248 -30.50 -12.25 1.47
CA MET A 248 -31.31 -11.58 2.48
C MET A 248 -32.74 -12.11 2.51
N ALA A 249 -33.28 -12.60 1.39
CA ALA A 249 -34.63 -13.14 1.30
C ALA A 249 -34.73 -14.56 1.90
N ASN A 250 -33.66 -15.36 1.83
CA ASN A 250 -33.69 -16.75 2.28
C ASN A 250 -33.17 -16.95 3.73
N LEU A 251 -32.29 -16.08 4.23
CA LEU A 251 -31.68 -16.22 5.56
C LEU A 251 -32.68 -16.17 6.74
N PRO A 252 -32.45 -16.89 7.84
CA PRO A 252 -33.21 -16.70 9.08
C PRO A 252 -32.93 -15.30 9.68
N PHE A 253 -33.89 -14.76 10.44
CA PHE A 253 -33.85 -13.37 10.92
C PHE A 253 -32.56 -13.00 11.67
N ARG A 254 -32.07 -13.87 12.56
CA ARG A 254 -30.80 -13.65 13.29
C ARG A 254 -29.58 -13.57 12.35
N SER A 255 -29.55 -14.38 11.29
CA SER A 255 -28.45 -14.34 10.32
C SER A 255 -28.56 -13.14 9.37
N LEU A 256 -29.78 -12.67 9.09
CA LEU A 256 -30.02 -11.44 8.34
C LEU A 256 -29.42 -10.23 9.08
N LEU A 257 -29.63 -10.12 10.39
CA LEU A 257 -29.11 -9.01 11.20
C LEU A 257 -27.59 -8.85 11.08
N TRP A 258 -26.85 -9.96 11.00
CA TRP A 258 -25.40 -9.95 10.75
C TRP A 258 -25.02 -9.83 9.28
N SER A 259 -25.91 -10.19 8.36
CA SER A 259 -25.67 -10.11 6.91
C SER A 259 -25.68 -8.67 6.40
N VAL A 260 -26.55 -7.81 6.94
CA VAL A 260 -26.65 -6.39 6.56
C VAL A 260 -25.34 -5.63 6.81
N PRO A 261 -24.82 -5.52 8.05
CA PRO A 261 -23.58 -4.78 8.31
C PRO A 261 -22.39 -5.41 7.57
N ARG A 262 -22.35 -6.74 7.43
CA ARG A 262 -21.31 -7.41 6.65
C ARG A 262 -21.32 -6.98 5.19
N ASN A 263 -22.49 -6.95 4.55
CA ASN A 263 -22.61 -6.53 3.16
C ASN A 263 -22.30 -5.05 2.98
N ILE A 264 -22.63 -4.19 3.95
CA ILE A 264 -22.23 -2.78 3.96
C ILE A 264 -20.70 -2.67 3.96
N VAL A 265 -20.02 -3.33 4.91
CA VAL A 265 -18.55 -3.31 5.00
C VAL A 265 -17.91 -3.89 3.74
N ALA A 266 -18.41 -5.02 3.23
CA ALA A 266 -17.89 -5.64 2.01
C ALA A 266 -18.04 -4.73 0.78
N THR A 267 -19.19 -4.05 0.64
CA THR A 267 -19.43 -3.07 -0.43
C THR A 267 -18.54 -1.83 -0.27
N LEU A 268 -18.30 -1.33 0.95
CA LEU A 268 -17.41 -0.19 1.20
C LEU A 268 -15.96 -0.53 0.88
N VAL A 269 -15.45 -1.65 1.40
CA VAL A 269 -14.08 -2.12 1.12
C VAL A 269 -13.89 -2.30 -0.38
N ARG A 270 -14.84 -2.94 -1.06
CA ARG A 270 -14.73 -3.16 -2.50
C ARG A 270 -14.92 -1.89 -3.32
N GLY A 271 -15.83 -1.02 -2.93
CA GLY A 271 -16.02 0.30 -3.54
C GLY A 271 -14.72 1.10 -3.48
N LEU A 272 -14.06 1.11 -2.31
CA LEU A 272 -12.74 1.71 -2.14
C LEU A 272 -11.69 1.05 -3.04
N LEU A 273 -11.62 -0.28 -3.08
CA LEU A 273 -10.68 -0.99 -3.96
C LEU A 273 -10.93 -0.69 -5.45
N LEU A 274 -12.19 -0.61 -5.88
CA LEU A 274 -12.55 -0.25 -7.25
C LEU A 274 -12.23 1.21 -7.58
N LEU A 275 -12.38 2.13 -6.62
CA LEU A 275 -11.95 3.53 -6.76
C LEU A 275 -10.42 3.62 -6.88
N LEU A 276 -9.68 2.90 -6.03
CA LEU A 276 -8.22 2.79 -6.11
C LEU A 276 -7.77 2.18 -7.45
N ALA A 277 -8.56 1.26 -8.00
CA ALA A 277 -8.34 0.66 -9.32
C ALA A 277 -8.83 1.51 -10.50
N LYS A 278 -9.30 2.75 -10.25
CA LYS A 278 -9.83 3.72 -11.22
C LYS A 278 -11.05 3.20 -11.99
N GLN A 279 -11.92 2.45 -11.33
CA GLN A 279 -13.19 1.97 -11.88
C GLN A 279 -14.39 2.61 -11.15
N PRO A 280 -14.59 3.94 -11.23
CA PRO A 280 -15.63 4.63 -10.47
C PRO A 280 -17.04 4.17 -10.86
N ALA A 281 -17.28 3.84 -12.13
CA ALA A 281 -18.56 3.29 -12.58
C ALA A 281 -18.88 1.95 -11.90
N ASN A 282 -17.89 1.05 -11.77
CA ASN A 282 -18.10 -0.24 -11.10
C ASN A 282 -18.24 -0.07 -9.57
N ALA A 283 -17.54 0.90 -8.97
CA ALA A 283 -17.71 1.23 -7.56
C ALA A 283 -19.12 1.75 -7.28
N LEU A 284 -19.63 2.61 -8.17
CA LEU A 284 -20.99 3.12 -8.12
C LEU A 284 -22.01 1.99 -8.30
N ASP A 285 -21.80 1.06 -9.24
CA ASP A 285 -22.66 -0.12 -9.41
C ASP A 285 -22.78 -0.96 -8.13
N GLU A 286 -21.67 -1.16 -7.40
CA GLU A 286 -21.65 -1.92 -6.14
C GLU A 286 -22.44 -1.21 -5.04
N VAL A 287 -22.31 0.11 -4.92
CA VAL A 287 -23.02 0.94 -3.93
C VAL A 287 -24.51 1.03 -4.27
N VAL A 288 -24.85 1.31 -5.53
CA VAL A 288 -26.25 1.42 -5.96
C VAL A 288 -26.96 0.07 -5.85
N ALA A 289 -26.28 -1.05 -6.09
CA ALA A 289 -26.84 -2.38 -5.84
C ALA A 289 -27.25 -2.55 -4.36
N LEU A 290 -26.36 -2.25 -3.41
CA LEU A 290 -26.65 -2.29 -1.97
C LEU A 290 -27.84 -1.38 -1.59
N VAL A 291 -27.80 -0.12 -2.03
CA VAL A 291 -28.85 0.87 -1.75
C VAL A 291 -30.19 0.44 -2.33
N SER A 292 -30.21 -0.17 -3.53
CA SER A 292 -31.45 -0.61 -4.15
C SER A 292 -32.15 -1.77 -3.42
N VAL A 293 -31.38 -2.64 -2.73
CA VAL A 293 -31.93 -3.73 -1.91
C VAL A 293 -32.41 -3.19 -0.57
N LEU A 294 -31.56 -2.41 0.14
CA LEU A 294 -31.90 -1.90 1.47
C LEU A 294 -32.95 -0.78 1.43
N GLY A 295 -33.01 0.00 0.35
CA GLY A 295 -33.97 1.07 0.16
C GLY A 295 -35.39 0.60 -0.19
N ARG A 296 -35.60 -0.70 -0.45
CA ARG A 296 -36.92 -1.30 -0.73
C ARG A 296 -37.27 -2.42 0.27
N PRO A 297 -37.36 -2.14 1.58
CA PRO A 297 -37.51 -3.17 2.61
C PRO A 297 -38.81 -3.97 2.46
N LEU A 298 -39.90 -3.36 2.00
CA LEU A 298 -41.19 -4.04 1.81
C LEU A 298 -41.10 -5.19 0.78
N ARG A 299 -40.34 -5.01 -0.30
CA ARG A 299 -40.13 -6.07 -1.31
C ARG A 299 -39.41 -7.27 -0.68
N LEU A 300 -38.34 -6.99 0.08
CA LEU A 300 -37.60 -8.02 0.81
C LEU A 300 -38.49 -8.73 1.85
N MET A 301 -39.32 -8.00 2.59
CA MET A 301 -40.23 -8.60 3.57
C MET A 301 -41.28 -9.53 2.92
N ARG A 302 -41.86 -9.14 1.78
CA ARG A 302 -42.80 -9.98 1.02
C ARG A 302 -42.13 -11.26 0.53
N ALA A 303 -40.97 -11.12 -0.09
CA ALA A 303 -40.11 -12.22 -0.52
C ALA A 303 -39.80 -13.21 0.62
N ARG A 304 -39.45 -12.70 1.80
CA ARG A 304 -39.19 -13.51 3.01
C ARG A 304 -40.43 -14.24 3.52
N LYS A 305 -41.59 -13.59 3.49
CA LYS A 305 -42.86 -14.19 3.92
C LYS A 305 -43.24 -15.35 3.01
N ALA A 306 -43.13 -15.17 1.69
CA ALA A 306 -43.36 -16.23 0.71
C ALA A 306 -42.40 -17.41 0.91
N ARG A 307 -41.09 -17.15 1.03
CA ARG A 307 -40.04 -18.19 1.22
C ARG A 307 -40.08 -18.91 2.58
N ARG A 308 -40.90 -18.44 3.53
CA ARG A 308 -41.13 -19.12 4.82
C ARG A 308 -42.14 -20.26 4.67
N GLN A 309 -43.09 -20.14 3.75
CA GLN A 309 -44.10 -21.15 3.48
C GLN A 309 -43.43 -22.37 2.81
N GLY A 310 -43.74 -23.59 3.26
CA GLY A 310 -43.18 -24.82 2.68
C GLY A 310 -41.75 -25.21 3.11
N ARG A 311 -41.10 -24.44 3.99
CA ARG A 311 -39.74 -24.77 4.50
C ARG A 311 -39.80 -25.96 5.47
N LYS A 312 -39.16 -27.08 5.10
CA LYS A 312 -39.02 -28.29 5.93
C LYS A 312 -37.65 -28.41 6.58
N GLN A 313 -36.59 -27.96 5.91
CA GLN A 313 -35.22 -27.99 6.42
C GLN A 313 -34.79 -26.65 7.03
N GLY A 314 -34.00 -26.72 8.10
CA GLY A 314 -33.41 -25.55 8.74
C GLY A 314 -32.22 -24.98 7.96
N TYR A 315 -31.93 -23.70 8.21
CA TYR A 315 -30.74 -23.03 7.66
C TYR A 315 -29.40 -23.76 7.88
N PRO A 316 -29.17 -24.54 8.98
CA PRO A 316 -27.92 -25.28 9.15
C PRO A 316 -27.58 -26.24 8.01
N GLU A 317 -28.57 -26.89 7.38
CA GLU A 317 -28.30 -27.81 6.26
C GLU A 317 -27.86 -27.04 5.01
N VAL A 318 -28.56 -25.96 4.66
CA VAL A 318 -28.17 -25.10 3.53
C VAL A 318 -26.82 -24.43 3.77
N LYS A 319 -26.53 -24.06 5.03
CA LYS A 319 -25.25 -23.43 5.41
C LYS A 319 -24.05 -24.36 5.17
N LYS A 320 -24.21 -25.68 5.16
CA LYS A 320 -23.11 -26.61 4.83
C LYS A 320 -22.72 -26.54 3.35
N LEU A 321 -23.63 -26.12 2.49
CA LEU A 321 -23.42 -25.98 1.04
C LEU A 321 -22.78 -24.64 0.66
N PHE A 322 -22.52 -23.76 1.63
CA PHE A 322 -21.87 -22.45 1.42
C PHE A 322 -20.35 -22.57 1.34
N THR A 323 -19.72 -21.60 0.70
CA THR A 323 -18.26 -21.46 0.71
C THR A 323 -17.73 -21.41 2.15
N PRO A 324 -16.71 -22.23 2.51
CA PRO A 324 -16.05 -22.17 3.81
C PRO A 324 -15.48 -20.79 4.13
N GLN A 325 -15.44 -20.42 5.42
CA GLN A 325 -15.07 -19.06 5.84
C GLN A 325 -13.64 -18.66 5.45
N GLY A 326 -12.70 -19.62 5.45
CA GLY A 326 -11.30 -19.37 5.07
C GLY A 326 -11.13 -18.96 3.60
N MET A 327 -11.98 -19.46 2.71
CA MET A 327 -11.89 -19.18 1.27
C MET A 327 -12.29 -17.74 0.92
N ALA A 328 -13.18 -17.12 1.72
CA ALA A 328 -13.53 -15.71 1.54
C ALA A 328 -12.34 -14.78 1.80
N TYR A 329 -11.51 -15.08 2.82
CA TYR A 329 -10.28 -14.33 3.08
C TYR A 329 -9.23 -14.54 1.99
N ARG A 330 -9.11 -15.77 1.49
CA ARG A 330 -8.22 -16.09 0.36
C ARG A 330 -8.57 -15.26 -0.87
N ARG A 331 -9.85 -15.20 -1.25
CA ARG A 331 -10.29 -14.40 -2.39
C ARG A 331 -10.12 -12.90 -2.19
N LEU A 332 -10.26 -12.41 -0.95
CA LEU A 332 -9.94 -11.02 -0.65
C LEU A 332 -8.44 -10.77 -0.84
N ALA A 333 -7.58 -11.68 -0.39
CA ALA A 333 -6.13 -11.60 -0.60
C ALA A 333 -5.78 -11.68 -2.09
N ASP A 334 -6.35 -12.62 -2.84
CA ASP A 334 -6.14 -12.77 -4.29
C ASP A 334 -6.63 -11.52 -5.04
N MET A 335 -7.73 -10.92 -4.61
CA MET A 335 -8.25 -9.67 -5.17
C MET A 335 -7.29 -8.50 -4.90
N ILE A 336 -6.81 -8.35 -3.66
CA ILE A 336 -5.83 -7.33 -3.29
C ILE A 336 -4.53 -7.54 -4.08
N GLN A 337 -4.06 -8.78 -4.17
CA GLN A 337 -2.86 -9.14 -4.93
C GLN A 337 -3.03 -8.86 -6.43
N GLY A 338 -4.20 -9.16 -7.00
CA GLY A 338 -4.56 -8.82 -8.39
C GLY A 338 -4.65 -7.31 -8.65
N TYR A 339 -5.02 -6.53 -7.65
CA TYR A 339 -4.96 -5.07 -7.71
C TYR A 339 -3.51 -4.57 -7.67
N ILE A 340 -2.69 -5.11 -6.77
CA ILE A 340 -1.27 -4.75 -6.63
C ILE A 340 -0.49 -5.13 -7.91
N SER A 341 -0.78 -6.29 -8.49
CA SER A 341 -0.14 -6.78 -9.72
C SER A 341 -0.69 -6.13 -11.00
N GLY A 342 -1.80 -5.38 -10.90
CA GLY A 342 -2.43 -4.70 -12.03
C GLY A 342 -3.21 -5.61 -12.98
N SER A 343 -3.38 -6.90 -12.66
CA SER A 343 -4.23 -7.83 -13.42
C SER A 343 -5.73 -7.54 -13.28
N GLY A 344 -6.11 -6.71 -12.29
CA GLY A 344 -7.49 -6.32 -12.03
C GLY A 344 -8.28 -7.42 -11.31
N PRO A 345 -9.49 -7.11 -10.81
CA PRO A 345 -10.27 -8.09 -10.05
C PRO A 345 -10.80 -9.18 -10.99
N ILE A 346 -10.42 -10.42 -10.71
CA ILE A 346 -10.99 -11.64 -11.29
C ILE A 346 -12.34 -11.86 -10.59
N ASP A 347 -13.40 -11.22 -11.09
CA ASP A 347 -14.76 -11.60 -10.71
C ASP A 347 -15.13 -12.88 -11.46
N SER A 348 -15.62 -13.87 -10.71
CA SER A 348 -16.04 -15.21 -11.15
C SER A 348 -17.27 -15.22 -12.08
N ALA A 349 -17.88 -14.07 -12.37
CA ALA A 349 -18.99 -13.98 -13.31
C ALA A 349 -18.46 -13.57 -14.71
N GLY A 350 -18.25 -14.56 -15.58
CA GLY A 350 -18.10 -14.36 -17.03
C GLY A 350 -16.79 -13.74 -17.51
N ARG A 351 -15.66 -13.87 -16.78
CA ARG A 351 -14.33 -13.38 -17.19
C ARG A 351 -13.28 -14.48 -17.35
N HIS A 352 -13.66 -15.64 -17.89
CA HIS A 352 -12.75 -16.76 -18.16
C HIS A 352 -11.80 -16.55 -19.38
N HIS A 353 -11.82 -15.38 -20.04
CA HIS A 353 -11.00 -15.10 -21.24
C HIS A 353 -10.00 -13.93 -21.09
N ALA A 354 -9.50 -13.63 -19.90
CA ALA A 354 -8.40 -12.68 -19.80
C ALA A 354 -7.15 -13.28 -20.50
N VAL A 355 -6.85 -12.78 -21.70
CA VAL A 355 -5.62 -13.03 -22.44
C VAL A 355 -4.44 -12.70 -21.52
N ILE A 356 -3.69 -13.73 -21.16
CA ILE A 356 -2.35 -13.56 -20.62
C ILE A 356 -1.50 -13.01 -21.77
N SER A 357 -0.99 -11.79 -21.61
CA SER A 357 0.16 -11.38 -22.42
C SER A 357 1.29 -12.34 -22.11
N GLU A 358 2.00 -12.81 -23.14
CA GLU A 358 3.07 -13.83 -23.12
C GLU A 358 4.06 -13.74 -21.93
N SER A 359 4.18 -12.58 -21.29
CA SER A 359 4.98 -12.36 -20.07
C SER A 359 4.51 -13.06 -18.78
N ALA A 360 3.32 -13.67 -18.72
CA ALA A 360 2.88 -14.44 -17.53
C ALA A 360 2.77 -15.95 -17.78
N ALA A 361 3.07 -16.41 -18.99
CA ALA A 361 3.06 -17.83 -19.33
C ALA A 361 4.31 -18.59 -18.82
N GLU A 362 5.35 -17.89 -18.37
CA GLU A 362 6.58 -18.53 -17.85
C GLU A 362 6.54 -18.84 -16.34
N GLU A 363 5.51 -18.40 -15.60
CA GLU A 363 5.36 -18.72 -14.16
C GLU A 363 4.10 -19.60 -13.97
N GLY A 364 4.22 -20.89 -14.23
CA GLY A 364 3.11 -21.82 -13.99
C GLY A 364 3.31 -23.30 -14.30
N ASP A 365 4.51 -23.77 -14.63
CA ASP A 365 4.81 -25.21 -14.65
C ASP A 365 5.37 -25.63 -13.28
N GLU A 366 4.51 -25.64 -12.27
CA GLU A 366 4.78 -26.32 -11.01
C GLU A 366 3.54 -27.11 -10.62
N LEU A 367 3.62 -28.43 -10.87
CA LEU A 367 2.64 -29.44 -10.54
C LEU A 367 2.05 -29.20 -9.13
N LEU A 368 0.77 -28.81 -9.08
CA LEU A 368 0.05 -28.50 -7.86
C LEU A 368 -0.30 -29.78 -7.11
N THR A 369 0.61 -30.23 -6.24
CA THR A 369 0.27 -31.13 -5.14
C THR A 369 -0.53 -30.37 -4.07
N ASP A 370 -1.46 -31.08 -3.44
CA ASP A 370 -2.48 -30.65 -2.48
C ASP A 370 -1.88 -30.17 -1.13
N ALA A 371 -1.06 -29.11 -1.16
CA ALA A 371 -0.35 -28.58 0.01
C ALA A 371 -1.12 -27.44 0.70
N GLY A 372 -1.16 -27.47 2.04
CA GLY A 372 -1.85 -26.50 2.90
C GLY A 372 -1.30 -25.05 2.82
N VAL A 373 -2.08 -24.09 3.30
CA VAL A 373 -1.80 -22.64 3.18
C VAL A 373 -0.44 -22.24 3.79
N MET A 374 -0.11 -22.77 4.97
CA MET A 374 1.19 -22.50 5.60
C MET A 374 2.34 -23.02 4.75
N GLN A 375 2.20 -24.23 4.18
CA GLN A 375 3.26 -24.82 3.36
C GLN A 375 3.52 -23.97 2.11
N ARG A 376 2.48 -23.46 1.42
CA ARG A 376 2.69 -22.57 0.26
C ARG A 376 3.36 -21.24 0.61
N VAL A 377 3.01 -20.64 1.75
CA VAL A 377 3.60 -19.37 2.19
C VAL A 377 5.07 -19.58 2.58
N PHE A 378 5.37 -20.64 3.33
CA PHE A 378 6.74 -20.95 3.75
C PHE A 378 7.60 -21.59 2.66
N SER A 379 7.01 -22.12 1.58
CA SER A 379 7.77 -22.61 0.41
C SER A 379 8.20 -21.48 -0.54
N ASN A 380 7.66 -20.26 -0.40
CA ASN A 380 8.04 -19.16 -1.29
C ASN A 380 9.45 -18.64 -0.93
N PRO A 381 10.42 -18.67 -1.87
CA PRO A 381 11.80 -18.26 -1.60
C PRO A 381 11.92 -16.81 -1.13
N GLY A 382 11.02 -15.92 -1.55
CA GLY A 382 11.00 -14.53 -1.08
C GLY A 382 10.58 -14.40 0.38
N VAL A 383 9.63 -15.23 0.84
CA VAL A 383 9.19 -15.25 2.25
C VAL A 383 10.27 -15.85 3.14
N LEU A 384 10.91 -16.93 2.70
CA LEU A 384 12.05 -17.51 3.42
C LEU A 384 13.21 -16.52 3.56
N LEU A 385 13.54 -15.78 2.50
CA LEU A 385 14.54 -14.72 2.57
C LEU A 385 14.15 -13.63 3.58
N ALA A 386 12.89 -13.16 3.53
CA ALA A 386 12.41 -12.13 4.46
C ALA A 386 12.49 -12.61 5.92
N LEU A 387 12.10 -13.86 6.21
CA LEU A 387 12.21 -14.46 7.53
C LEU A 387 13.66 -14.63 7.97
N ALA A 388 14.55 -15.07 7.08
CA ALA A 388 15.97 -15.22 7.38
C ALA A 388 16.64 -13.87 7.68
N LEU A 389 16.39 -12.84 6.87
CA LEU A 389 16.90 -11.48 7.11
C LEU A 389 16.32 -10.87 8.39
N THR A 390 15.04 -11.12 8.69
CA THR A 390 14.42 -10.68 9.95
C THR A 390 15.06 -11.38 11.15
N ALA A 391 15.35 -12.68 11.05
CA ALA A 391 16.03 -13.40 12.12
C ALA A 391 17.46 -12.89 12.34
N VAL A 392 18.22 -12.61 11.28
CA VAL A 392 19.55 -11.99 11.35
C VAL A 392 19.48 -10.62 12.01
N ALA A 393 18.55 -9.76 11.57
CA ALA A 393 18.36 -8.42 12.14
C ALA A 393 18.00 -8.49 13.63
N LEU A 394 17.03 -9.32 14.03
CA LEU A 394 16.65 -9.49 15.44
C LEU A 394 17.80 -10.02 16.32
N ALA A 395 18.62 -10.93 15.79
CA ALA A 395 19.78 -11.48 16.51
C ALA A 395 20.92 -10.45 16.66
N ALA A 396 21.20 -9.67 15.62
CA ALA A 396 22.21 -8.61 15.64
C ALA A 396 21.77 -7.40 16.48
N GLU A 397 20.51 -7.02 16.39
CA GLU A 397 19.90 -5.85 17.04
C GLU A 397 19.31 -6.17 18.42
N ARG A 398 19.65 -7.32 19.01
CA ARG A 398 19.11 -7.79 20.30
C ARG A 398 19.11 -6.76 21.43
N SER A 399 20.06 -5.82 21.43
CA SER A 399 20.16 -4.71 22.40
C SER A 399 19.19 -3.54 22.15
N LEU A 400 18.57 -3.47 20.97
CA LEU A 400 17.71 -2.38 20.51
C LEU A 400 16.23 -2.78 20.35
N VAL A 401 15.88 -4.06 20.46
CA VAL A 401 14.51 -4.57 20.25
C VAL A 401 13.60 -4.34 21.47
N LEU A 402 14.13 -4.50 22.69
CA LEU A 402 13.39 -4.39 23.95
C LEU A 402 13.92 -3.24 24.82
N GLY A 403 13.04 -2.50 25.51
CA GLY A 403 13.42 -1.40 26.41
C GLY A 403 12.74 -0.07 26.09
N GLY A 404 13.10 1.01 26.80
CA GLY A 404 12.49 2.36 26.70
C GLY A 404 12.72 3.08 25.36
N LEU A 405 12.84 4.41 25.39
CA LEU A 405 12.93 5.24 24.17
C LEU A 405 14.17 4.89 23.33
N LEU A 406 13.99 4.83 22.01
CA LEU A 406 15.06 4.69 21.03
C LEU A 406 15.66 6.08 20.74
N GLY A 407 16.99 6.21 20.79
CA GLY A 407 17.66 7.48 20.50
C GLY A 407 19.18 7.35 20.53
N GLY A 408 19.88 8.36 20.04
CA GLY A 408 21.34 8.38 19.98
C GLY A 408 21.87 8.39 18.55
N GLY A 409 23.13 8.80 18.41
CA GLY A 409 23.73 9.05 17.11
C GLY A 409 23.08 10.23 16.39
N ALA A 410 22.56 9.97 15.19
CA ALA A 410 21.80 10.92 14.36
C ALA A 410 20.33 11.01 14.81
N LEU A 411 19.83 10.07 15.61
CA LEU A 411 18.43 10.04 16.03
C LEU A 411 18.21 10.78 17.36
N VAL A 412 17.32 11.78 17.35
CA VAL A 412 16.77 12.40 18.57
C VAL A 412 15.90 11.35 19.29
N PRO A 413 15.87 11.31 20.65
CA PRO A 413 14.98 10.40 21.37
C PRO A 413 13.55 10.45 20.83
N VAL A 414 13.02 9.30 20.40
CA VAL A 414 11.73 9.25 19.71
C VAL A 414 10.59 9.39 20.69
N VAL A 415 10.14 10.62 20.91
CA VAL A 415 9.04 10.99 21.80
C VAL A 415 7.79 11.42 21.00
N GLY A 416 6.65 11.48 21.69
CA GLY A 416 5.36 11.91 21.11
C GLY A 416 4.61 10.83 20.33
N GLY A 417 3.41 11.20 19.88
CA GLY A 417 2.52 10.39 19.06
C GLY A 417 2.25 10.99 17.67
N ALA A 418 1.40 10.33 16.90
CA ALA A 418 1.02 10.82 15.57
C ALA A 418 0.33 12.20 15.60
N SER A 419 -0.45 12.49 16.65
CA SER A 419 -1.10 13.80 16.84
C SER A 419 -0.08 14.93 16.95
N ASP A 420 1.02 14.70 17.66
CA ASP A 420 2.05 15.70 17.90
C ASP A 420 2.82 16.02 16.62
N LEU A 421 3.10 14.99 15.81
CA LEU A 421 3.73 15.17 14.49
C LEU A 421 2.81 15.85 13.48
N TRP A 422 1.51 15.50 13.48
CA TRP A 422 0.54 16.19 12.63
C TRP A 422 0.40 17.65 13.03
N GLN A 423 0.27 17.93 14.34
CA GLN A 423 0.23 19.29 14.86
C GLN A 423 1.51 20.04 14.47
N PHE A 424 2.68 19.45 14.66
CA PHE A 424 3.95 20.05 14.26
C PHE A 424 4.00 20.34 12.75
N TYR A 425 3.51 19.44 11.89
CA TYR A 425 3.51 19.67 10.46
C TYR A 425 2.50 20.73 10.00
N THR A 426 1.31 20.77 10.63
CA THR A 426 0.23 21.69 10.23
C THR A 426 0.35 23.08 10.85
N SER A 427 1.09 23.24 11.96
CA SER A 427 1.28 24.56 12.58
C SER A 427 2.09 25.50 11.68
N GLY A 428 1.63 26.73 11.48
CA GLY A 428 2.36 27.77 10.74
C GLY A 428 3.45 28.47 11.54
N TYR A 429 3.47 28.30 12.86
CA TYR A 429 4.52 28.80 13.75
C TYR A 429 4.97 27.72 14.73
N HIS A 430 6.28 27.54 14.88
CA HIS A 430 6.87 26.55 15.75
C HIS A 430 7.57 27.22 16.94
N ALA A 431 7.03 27.01 18.14
CA ALA A 431 7.65 27.44 19.39
C ALA A 431 8.79 26.47 19.80
N VAL A 432 9.83 26.39 18.98
CA VAL A 432 11.00 25.51 19.16
C VAL A 432 12.26 26.35 19.15
N GLY A 433 13.19 26.09 20.10
CA GLY A 433 14.40 26.90 20.25
C GLY A 433 14.04 28.37 20.43
N PHE A 434 14.48 29.22 19.50
CA PHE A 434 14.15 30.64 19.51
C PHE A 434 12.73 30.95 19.05
N GLY A 435 12.07 30.04 18.33
CA GLY A 435 10.87 30.33 17.55
C GLY A 435 11.17 30.35 16.05
N SER A 436 10.32 29.75 15.22
CA SER A 436 10.51 29.70 13.77
C SER A 436 9.18 29.68 13.02
N GLY A 437 9.06 30.53 12.00
CA GLY A 437 8.00 30.48 10.98
C GLY A 437 8.41 29.69 9.72
N ALA A 438 9.51 28.93 9.79
CA ALA A 438 9.94 28.08 8.69
C ALA A 438 9.04 26.83 8.59
N TRP A 439 8.83 26.36 7.36
CA TRP A 439 8.08 25.14 7.08
C TRP A 439 8.72 23.91 7.72
N ALA A 440 7.89 23.11 8.39
CA ALA A 440 8.29 21.81 8.90
C ALA A 440 8.85 20.91 7.78
N PRO A 441 9.89 20.10 8.06
CA PRO A 441 10.42 19.14 7.10
C PRO A 441 9.34 18.15 6.60
N PRO A 442 9.22 17.90 5.28
CA PRO A 442 8.16 17.04 4.74
C PRO A 442 8.20 15.59 5.21
N TYR A 443 9.36 15.10 5.67
CA TYR A 443 9.46 13.74 6.21
C TYR A 443 8.64 13.55 7.49
N VAL A 444 8.36 14.64 8.22
CA VAL A 444 7.49 14.64 9.40
C VAL A 444 6.08 14.20 9.03
N ALA A 445 5.52 14.68 7.92
CA ALA A 445 4.20 14.26 7.45
C ALA A 445 4.17 12.77 7.09
N VAL A 446 5.25 12.26 6.47
CA VAL A 446 5.39 10.83 6.17
C VAL A 446 5.45 10.00 7.46
N LEU A 447 6.22 10.44 8.45
CA LEU A 447 6.27 9.80 9.76
C LEU A 447 4.94 9.90 10.50
N ALA A 448 4.23 11.02 10.43
CA ALA A 448 2.92 11.21 11.04
C ALA A 448 1.90 10.22 10.44
N ALA A 449 1.85 10.10 9.11
CA ALA A 449 1.00 9.14 8.41
C ALA A 449 1.32 7.68 8.76
N LEU A 450 2.61 7.31 8.79
CA LEU A 450 3.04 5.98 9.22
C LEU A 450 2.71 5.73 10.71
N SER A 451 2.88 6.73 11.56
CA SER A 451 2.53 6.64 12.98
C SER A 451 1.03 6.46 13.18
N THR A 452 0.19 7.14 12.40
CA THR A 452 -1.27 6.93 12.39
C THR A 452 -1.62 5.48 12.00
N LEU A 453 -0.92 4.90 11.01
CA LEU A 453 -1.10 3.50 10.63
C LEU A 453 -0.69 2.53 11.76
N PHE A 454 0.35 2.88 12.52
CA PHE A 454 0.82 2.14 13.70
C PHE A 454 0.11 2.54 15.00
N LEU A 455 -1.21 2.83 14.91
CA LEU A 455 -2.08 3.15 16.06
C LEU A 455 -1.63 4.38 16.87
N GLY A 456 -1.05 5.37 16.19
CA GLY A 456 -0.58 6.62 16.80
C GLY A 456 0.81 6.57 17.42
N LYS A 457 1.55 5.45 17.30
CA LYS A 457 2.84 5.24 17.99
C LYS A 457 4.05 5.57 17.11
N THR A 458 4.65 6.74 17.33
CA THR A 458 5.83 7.20 16.57
C THR A 458 7.06 6.32 16.79
N TRP A 459 7.31 5.88 18.02
CA TRP A 459 8.45 5.00 18.32
C TRP A 459 8.39 3.69 17.53
N LEU A 460 7.19 3.16 17.29
CA LEU A 460 6.99 1.92 16.53
C LEU A 460 7.24 2.16 15.03
N ALA A 461 6.74 3.27 14.48
CA ALA A 461 6.99 3.64 13.10
C ALA A 461 8.49 3.81 12.81
N VAL A 462 9.21 4.55 13.68
CA VAL A 462 10.66 4.73 13.55
C VAL A 462 11.41 3.42 13.75
N SER A 463 11.01 2.57 14.70
CA SER A 463 11.63 1.25 14.89
C SER A 463 11.46 0.37 13.66
N VAL A 464 10.28 0.33 13.05
CA VAL A 464 10.03 -0.45 11.83
C VAL A 464 10.88 0.06 10.66
N LEU A 465 11.01 1.38 10.49
CA LEU A 465 11.83 1.95 9.41
C LEU A 465 13.33 1.74 9.62
N LEU A 466 13.82 1.93 10.85
CA LEU A 466 15.24 1.92 11.16
C LEU A 466 15.75 0.50 11.46
N LEU A 467 15.14 -0.20 12.41
CA LEU A 467 15.50 -1.59 12.80
C LEU A 467 15.02 -2.60 11.74
N GLY A 468 13.92 -2.30 11.05
CA GLY A 468 13.48 -3.09 9.90
C GLY A 468 14.24 -2.81 8.61
N CYS A 469 15.27 -1.94 8.59
CA CYS A 469 15.95 -1.51 7.37
C CYS A 469 16.47 -2.69 6.53
N VAL A 470 17.15 -3.66 7.16
CA VAL A 470 17.70 -4.85 6.48
C VAL A 470 16.61 -5.74 5.87
N PRO A 471 15.61 -6.25 6.61
CA PRO A 471 14.56 -7.06 6.01
C PRO A 471 13.70 -6.30 5.00
N LEU A 472 13.39 -5.02 5.25
CA LEU A 472 12.62 -4.20 4.30
C LEU A 472 13.39 -3.97 3.00
N ALA A 473 14.70 -3.71 3.05
CA ALA A 473 15.55 -3.55 1.88
C ALA A 473 15.69 -4.86 1.09
N GLY A 474 15.78 -6.00 1.79
CA GLY A 474 15.80 -7.32 1.14
C GLY A 474 14.49 -7.64 0.41
N VAL A 475 13.34 -7.39 1.06
CA VAL A 475 12.03 -7.58 0.44
C VAL A 475 11.84 -6.63 -0.75
N SER A 476 12.21 -5.35 -0.59
CA SER A 476 12.10 -4.38 -1.67
C SER A 476 12.98 -4.75 -2.87
N ALA A 477 14.22 -5.18 -2.64
CA ALA A 477 15.12 -5.67 -3.68
C ALA A 477 14.59 -6.93 -4.37
N TYR A 478 14.07 -7.90 -3.62
CA TYR A 478 13.52 -9.14 -4.18
C TYR A 478 12.31 -8.89 -5.07
N VAL A 479 11.38 -8.03 -4.63
CA VAL A 479 10.18 -7.70 -5.40
C VAL A 479 10.53 -6.85 -6.62
N ALA A 480 11.37 -5.83 -6.46
CA ALA A 480 11.74 -4.91 -7.53
C ALA A 480 12.47 -5.60 -8.68
N THR A 481 13.34 -6.56 -8.38
CA THR A 481 14.16 -7.26 -9.39
C THR A 481 13.44 -8.41 -10.09
N ARG A 482 12.19 -8.74 -9.72
CA ARG A 482 11.38 -9.76 -10.40
C ARG A 482 11.24 -9.51 -11.90
N SER A 483 11.17 -8.25 -12.31
CA SER A 483 11.07 -7.87 -13.73
C SER A 483 12.38 -8.01 -14.51
N MET A 484 13.53 -8.09 -13.82
CA MET A 484 14.86 -8.08 -14.44
C MET A 484 15.52 -9.45 -14.43
N ILE A 485 15.24 -10.29 -13.43
CA ILE A 485 15.87 -11.59 -13.22
C ILE A 485 14.77 -12.64 -13.05
N ALA A 486 14.59 -13.51 -14.06
CA ALA A 486 13.55 -14.54 -14.05
C ALA A 486 13.78 -15.62 -12.98
N SER A 487 15.02 -16.08 -12.80
CA SER A 487 15.35 -17.19 -11.90
C SER A 487 15.35 -16.79 -10.41
N PRO A 488 14.75 -17.58 -9.49
CA PRO A 488 14.62 -17.24 -8.08
C PRO A 488 15.95 -17.22 -7.32
N GLY A 489 16.88 -18.15 -7.61
CA GLY A 489 18.16 -18.25 -6.89
C GLY A 489 19.02 -16.98 -6.92
N PRO A 490 19.41 -16.47 -8.11
CA PRO A 490 20.15 -15.21 -8.24
C PRO A 490 19.39 -14.00 -7.67
N ARG A 491 18.05 -14.03 -7.69
CA ARG A 491 17.20 -12.98 -7.12
C ARG A 491 17.29 -12.94 -5.59
N VAL A 492 17.25 -14.12 -4.94
CA VAL A 492 17.46 -14.25 -3.50
C VAL A 492 18.86 -13.78 -3.11
N TRP A 493 19.89 -14.17 -3.87
CA TRP A 493 21.26 -13.73 -3.62
C TRP A 493 21.44 -12.22 -3.78
N LEU A 494 20.89 -11.62 -4.84
CA LEU A 494 20.92 -10.16 -5.06
C LEU A 494 20.27 -9.43 -3.88
N ALA A 495 19.09 -9.89 -3.47
CA ALA A 495 18.33 -9.26 -2.41
C ALA A 495 19.02 -9.39 -1.04
N ALA A 496 19.59 -10.56 -0.73
CA ALA A 496 20.39 -10.77 0.47
C ALA A 496 21.67 -9.91 0.47
N SER A 497 22.39 -9.86 -0.67
CA SER A 497 23.62 -9.09 -0.82
C SER A 497 23.38 -7.59 -0.69
N TYR A 498 22.25 -7.11 -1.23
CA TYR A 498 21.82 -5.73 -1.07
C TYR A 498 21.46 -5.43 0.39
N ALA A 499 20.62 -6.25 1.02
CA ALA A 499 20.18 -6.04 2.39
C ALA A 499 21.32 -6.00 3.42
N LEU A 500 22.39 -6.77 3.17
CA LEU A 500 23.54 -6.93 4.07
C LEU A 500 24.76 -6.08 3.64
N LEU A 501 24.55 -4.96 2.94
CA LEU A 501 25.63 -4.02 2.64
C LEU A 501 26.13 -3.33 3.92
N PRO A 502 27.42 -2.92 3.99
CA PRO A 502 27.97 -2.15 5.10
C PRO A 502 27.21 -0.84 5.39
N VAL A 503 26.59 -0.26 4.36
CA VAL A 503 25.70 0.91 4.50
C VAL A 503 24.52 0.59 5.43
N ALA A 504 23.91 -0.59 5.33
CA ALA A 504 22.75 -0.96 6.14
C ALA A 504 23.12 -1.09 7.63
N THR A 505 24.24 -1.74 7.95
CA THR A 505 24.68 -1.89 9.34
C THR A 505 25.10 -0.55 9.95
N GLY A 506 25.78 0.31 9.19
CA GLY A 506 26.15 1.65 9.61
C GLY A 506 24.94 2.56 9.85
N VAL A 507 23.91 2.43 9.02
CA VAL A 507 22.64 3.16 9.18
C VAL A 507 21.96 2.82 10.51
N VAL A 508 21.86 1.53 10.84
CA VAL A 508 21.27 1.08 12.10
C VAL A 508 22.13 1.53 13.28
N ALA A 509 23.44 1.33 13.24
CA ALA A 509 24.33 1.67 14.34
C ALA A 509 24.40 3.18 14.63
N ALA A 510 24.36 4.02 13.59
CA ALA A 510 24.39 5.47 13.71
C ALA A 510 23.00 6.11 13.91
N GLY A 511 21.90 5.36 13.73
CA GLY A 511 20.54 5.88 13.83
C GLY A 511 20.11 6.79 12.67
N ARG A 512 20.59 6.52 11.45
CA ARG A 512 20.39 7.38 10.26
C ARG A 512 19.07 7.07 9.55
N LEU A 513 17.99 7.68 10.05
CA LEU A 513 16.63 7.43 9.52
C LEU A 513 16.50 7.79 8.03
N GLY A 514 17.13 8.89 7.59
CA GLY A 514 17.07 9.34 6.19
C GLY A 514 17.61 8.29 5.22
N THR A 515 18.87 7.89 5.38
CA THR A 515 19.50 6.85 4.57
C THR A 515 18.75 5.51 4.69
N ALA A 516 18.18 5.15 5.85
CA ALA A 516 17.40 3.92 5.99
C ALA A 516 16.21 3.84 5.02
N VAL A 517 15.42 4.92 4.93
CA VAL A 517 14.26 4.98 4.04
C VAL A 517 14.70 4.95 2.58
N VAL A 518 15.74 5.72 2.22
CA VAL A 518 16.28 5.74 0.86
C VAL A 518 16.80 4.37 0.45
N PHE A 519 17.51 3.68 1.35
CA PHE A 519 18.04 2.35 1.11
C PHE A 519 16.94 1.32 0.82
N VAL A 520 15.80 1.41 1.50
CA VAL A 520 14.63 0.56 1.22
C VAL A 520 13.96 0.91 -0.12
N LEU A 521 13.89 2.20 -0.48
CA LEU A 521 13.22 2.67 -1.70
C LEU A 521 14.05 2.52 -2.97
N LEU A 522 15.38 2.48 -2.86
CA LEU A 522 16.30 2.51 -4.01
C LEU A 522 16.08 1.36 -5.02
N PRO A 523 15.86 0.09 -4.62
CA PRO A 523 15.53 -0.96 -5.58
C PRO A 523 14.21 -0.69 -6.32
N VAL A 524 13.23 -0.10 -5.63
CA VAL A 524 11.93 0.27 -6.21
C VAL A 524 12.10 1.42 -7.21
N TYR A 525 12.98 2.39 -6.93
CA TYR A 525 13.35 3.43 -7.91
C TYR A 525 13.92 2.82 -9.18
N ALA A 526 14.85 1.86 -9.06
CA ALA A 526 15.44 1.19 -10.22
C ALA A 526 14.39 0.44 -11.06
N ALA A 527 13.46 -0.28 -10.44
CA ALA A 527 12.40 -1.01 -11.15
C ALA A 527 11.35 -0.10 -11.81
N LEU A 528 11.00 1.02 -11.17
CA LEU A 528 10.10 2.00 -11.76
C LEU A 528 10.79 2.75 -12.90
N ALA A 529 12.06 3.16 -12.72
CA ALA A 529 12.86 3.81 -13.75
C ALA A 529 13.03 2.91 -14.98
N SER A 530 13.28 1.60 -14.79
CA SER A 530 13.35 0.66 -15.90
C SER A 530 12.01 0.57 -16.65
N THR A 531 10.88 0.56 -15.94
CA THR A 531 9.54 0.56 -16.53
C THR A 531 9.22 1.88 -17.26
N VAL A 532 9.73 3.01 -16.79
CA VAL A 532 9.60 4.33 -17.46
C VAL A 532 10.33 4.33 -18.81
N ILE A 533 11.51 3.69 -18.87
CA ILE A 533 12.35 3.66 -20.07
C ILE A 533 11.85 2.62 -21.07
N THR A 534 11.52 1.40 -20.62
CA THR A 534 11.24 0.26 -21.49
C THR A 534 9.73 0.06 -21.77
N GLY A 535 8.88 0.46 -20.82
CA GLY A 535 7.44 0.17 -20.86
C GLY A 535 6.64 0.92 -21.93
N GLU A 536 5.44 0.44 -22.20
CA GLU A 536 4.48 1.12 -23.08
C GLU A 536 4.08 2.50 -22.55
N ARG A 537 3.68 3.43 -23.43
CA ARG A 537 3.39 4.84 -23.09
C ARG A 537 2.50 5.01 -21.85
N ARG A 538 1.41 4.23 -21.71
CA ARG A 538 0.52 4.32 -20.54
C ARG A 538 1.16 3.78 -19.26
N ARG A 539 1.89 2.66 -19.34
CA ARG A 539 2.58 2.04 -18.21
C ARG A 539 3.77 2.89 -17.75
N ALA A 540 4.56 3.42 -18.70
CA ALA A 540 5.67 4.32 -18.47
C ALA A 540 5.23 5.62 -17.76
N ARG A 541 4.13 6.25 -18.20
CA ARG A 541 3.59 7.45 -17.52
C ARG A 541 3.15 7.16 -16.09
N ARG A 542 2.49 6.03 -15.82
CA ARG A 542 2.09 5.65 -14.46
C ARG A 542 3.30 5.37 -13.58
N ALA A 543 4.26 4.61 -14.10
CA ALA A 543 5.53 4.36 -13.42
C ALA A 543 6.29 5.67 -13.15
N ALA A 544 6.17 6.69 -14.02
CA ALA A 544 6.74 8.01 -13.78
C ALA A 544 6.06 8.75 -12.62
N TRP A 545 4.72 8.73 -12.52
CA TRP A 545 4.03 9.30 -11.36
C TRP A 545 4.38 8.57 -10.06
N ALA A 546 4.46 7.23 -10.10
CA ALA A 546 4.88 6.42 -8.94
C ALA A 546 6.33 6.69 -8.55
N LEU A 547 7.24 6.78 -9.54
CA LEU A 547 8.65 7.12 -9.33
C LEU A 547 8.77 8.50 -8.71
N GLY A 548 8.06 9.50 -9.26
CA GLY A 548 8.05 10.85 -8.73
C GLY A 548 7.50 10.95 -7.31
N LEU A 549 6.44 10.22 -6.99
CA LEU A 549 5.89 10.17 -5.62
C LEU A 549 6.87 9.56 -4.63
N LEU A 550 7.43 8.39 -4.94
CA LEU A 550 8.39 7.74 -4.05
C LEU A 550 9.70 8.52 -3.98
N LEU A 551 10.10 9.21 -5.05
CA LEU A 551 11.24 10.11 -5.06
C LEU A 551 10.97 11.34 -4.18
N ALA A 552 9.75 11.87 -4.15
CA ALA A 552 9.37 12.94 -3.22
C ALA A 552 9.53 12.48 -1.76
N VAL A 553 9.11 11.25 -1.44
CA VAL A 553 9.35 10.64 -0.12
C VAL A 553 10.85 10.53 0.17
N GLY A 554 11.65 9.97 -0.74
CA GLY A 554 13.11 9.85 -0.53
C GLY A 554 13.80 11.21 -0.37
N THR A 555 13.40 12.20 -1.15
CA THR A 555 13.92 13.58 -1.12
C THR A 555 13.57 14.29 0.18
N ALA A 556 12.38 14.04 0.74
CA ALA A 556 11.99 14.55 2.04
C ALA A 556 12.92 14.06 3.17
N PHE A 557 13.40 12.82 3.08
CA PHE A 557 14.32 12.21 4.05
C PHE A 557 15.79 12.50 3.76
N ALA A 558 16.19 12.61 2.50
CA ALA A 558 17.56 12.95 2.07
C ALA A 558 17.51 13.67 0.71
N PRO A 559 17.62 15.01 0.68
CA PRO A 559 17.52 15.79 -0.55
C PRO A 559 18.50 15.38 -1.65
N LEU A 560 19.69 14.89 -1.27
CA LEU A 560 20.73 14.41 -2.18
C LEU A 560 20.21 13.37 -3.19
N VAL A 561 19.21 12.57 -2.82
CA VAL A 561 18.60 11.54 -3.69
C VAL A 561 17.98 12.16 -4.94
N TYR A 562 17.33 13.33 -4.81
CA TYR A 562 16.76 14.02 -5.96
C TYR A 562 17.84 14.39 -6.97
N VAL A 563 18.97 14.94 -6.49
CA VAL A 563 20.09 15.36 -7.35
C VAL A 563 20.69 14.15 -8.06
N LEU A 564 20.93 13.04 -7.35
CA LEU A 564 21.45 11.80 -7.93
C LEU A 564 20.53 11.25 -9.02
N VAL A 565 19.23 11.15 -8.74
CA VAL A 565 18.24 10.63 -9.71
C VAL A 565 18.04 11.59 -10.87
N ALA A 566 18.08 12.91 -10.65
CA ALA A 566 17.96 13.91 -11.71
C ALA A 566 19.13 13.85 -12.70
N VAL A 567 20.37 13.66 -12.23
CA VAL A 567 21.53 13.46 -13.10
C VAL A 567 21.39 12.17 -13.91
N LEU A 568 21.01 11.06 -13.27
CA LEU A 568 20.77 9.79 -13.96
C LEU A 568 19.61 9.88 -14.97
N ALA A 569 18.54 10.60 -14.64
CA ALA A 569 17.42 10.85 -15.54
C ALA A 569 17.82 11.72 -16.73
N GLY A 570 18.68 12.73 -16.52
CA GLY A 570 19.26 13.53 -17.60
C GLY A 570 20.12 12.69 -18.55
N LEU A 571 21.02 11.86 -18.01
CA LEU A 571 21.82 10.92 -18.79
C LEU A 571 20.94 9.93 -19.57
N ALA A 572 19.88 9.40 -18.95
CA ALA A 572 18.91 8.53 -19.60
C ALA A 572 18.11 9.27 -20.69
N ALA A 573 17.73 10.53 -20.46
CA ALA A 573 17.02 11.33 -21.45
C ALA A 573 17.90 11.62 -22.68
N VAL A 574 19.20 11.88 -22.51
CA VAL A 574 20.15 12.05 -23.62
C VAL A 574 20.35 10.72 -24.36
N SER A 575 20.55 9.63 -23.62
CA SER A 575 20.87 8.31 -24.20
C SER A 575 19.68 7.66 -24.92
N PHE A 576 18.45 7.84 -24.40
CA PHE A 576 17.24 7.15 -24.89
C PHE A 576 16.17 8.09 -25.47
N GLY A 577 16.25 9.40 -25.23
CA GLY A 577 15.23 10.37 -25.63
C GLY A 577 15.15 10.60 -27.14
N GLY A 578 16.26 10.44 -27.87
CA GLY A 578 16.26 10.46 -29.35
C GLY A 578 15.54 9.26 -29.98
N VAL A 579 15.49 8.12 -29.26
CA VAL A 579 14.91 6.85 -29.77
C VAL A 579 13.40 6.80 -29.55
N ARG A 580 12.89 7.40 -28.46
CA ARG A 580 11.45 7.41 -28.12
C ARG A 580 11.00 8.75 -27.52
N ARG A 581 10.29 9.56 -28.33
CA ARG A 581 9.71 10.87 -27.92
C ARG A 581 8.87 10.86 -26.63
N GLY A 582 8.40 9.70 -26.16
CA GLY A 582 7.60 9.57 -24.93
C GLY A 582 8.41 9.42 -23.62
N VAL A 583 9.67 9.01 -23.70
CA VAL A 583 10.51 8.75 -22.51
C VAL A 583 10.87 10.07 -21.82
N GLY A 584 11.26 11.10 -22.59
CA GLY A 584 11.58 12.42 -22.04
C GLY A 584 10.41 13.05 -21.27
N VAL A 585 9.18 12.93 -21.79
CA VAL A 585 7.98 13.42 -21.07
C VAL A 585 7.76 12.65 -19.76
N SER A 586 7.99 11.34 -19.77
CA SER A 586 7.77 10.49 -18.59
C SER A 586 8.84 10.75 -17.52
N LEU A 587 10.11 10.92 -17.91
CA LEU A 587 11.17 11.37 -17.01
C LEU A 587 10.89 12.78 -16.48
N GLY A 588 10.41 13.70 -17.33
CA GLY A 588 9.99 15.04 -16.92
C GLY A 588 8.90 15.02 -15.85
N ILE A 589 7.87 14.16 -16.00
CA ILE A 589 6.85 13.95 -14.98
C ILE A 589 7.48 13.45 -13.67
N ALA A 590 8.34 12.43 -13.74
CA ALA A 590 8.97 11.87 -12.54
C ALA A 590 9.81 12.91 -11.77
N MET A 591 10.48 13.83 -12.46
CA MET A 591 11.29 14.90 -11.84
C MET A 591 10.45 16.10 -11.38
N ALA A 592 9.36 16.43 -12.08
CA ALA A 592 8.48 17.54 -11.69
C ALA A 592 7.70 17.26 -10.40
N VAL A 593 7.32 16.00 -10.15
CA VAL A 593 6.47 15.63 -8.99
C VAL A 593 7.14 15.95 -7.64
N PRO A 594 8.40 15.56 -7.34
CA PRO A 594 9.08 15.96 -6.10
C PRO A 594 9.14 17.48 -5.92
N VAL A 595 9.42 18.22 -7.00
CA VAL A 595 9.49 19.69 -6.94
C VAL A 595 8.15 20.28 -6.53
N VAL A 596 7.06 19.84 -7.15
CA VAL A 596 5.72 20.36 -6.88
C VAL A 596 5.21 19.94 -5.50
N LEU A 597 5.46 18.70 -5.07
CA LEU A 597 4.94 18.18 -3.79
C LEU A 597 5.70 18.69 -2.56
N LEU A 598 6.98 19.04 -2.71
CA LEU A 598 7.84 19.50 -1.63
C LEU A 598 7.99 21.03 -1.59
N LEU A 599 7.32 21.75 -2.49
CA LEU A 599 7.13 23.19 -2.33
C LEU A 599 6.17 23.45 -1.16
N PRO A 600 6.44 24.48 -0.33
CA PRO A 600 7.51 25.46 -0.45
C PRO A 600 8.81 25.11 0.31
N TRP A 601 8.87 23.98 1.03
CA TRP A 601 10.06 23.58 1.79
C TRP A 601 11.35 23.56 0.94
N LEU A 602 11.28 23.14 -0.33
CA LEU A 602 12.44 23.18 -1.23
C LEU A 602 13.06 24.57 -1.40
N VAL A 603 12.29 25.65 -1.25
CA VAL A 603 12.83 27.02 -1.31
C VAL A 603 13.83 27.24 -0.18
N GLN A 604 13.59 26.67 1.00
CA GLN A 604 14.53 26.74 2.13
C GLN A 604 15.79 25.92 1.89
N THR A 605 15.65 24.74 1.28
CA THR A 605 16.81 23.90 0.93
C THR A 605 17.67 24.53 -0.16
N VAL A 606 17.06 25.24 -1.12
CA VAL A 606 17.78 25.98 -2.17
C VAL A 606 18.48 27.23 -1.60
N ALA A 607 17.90 27.88 -0.58
CA ALA A 607 18.51 29.02 0.08
C ALA A 607 19.81 28.66 0.83
N ASP A 608 19.96 27.41 1.27
CA ASP A 608 21.17 26.87 1.89
C ASP A 608 21.59 25.54 1.24
N PRO A 609 22.33 25.58 0.11
CA PRO A 609 22.65 24.40 -0.68
C PRO A 609 23.44 23.33 0.06
N ALA A 610 24.15 23.68 1.13
CA ALA A 610 24.90 22.71 1.95
C ALA A 610 23.95 21.69 2.61
N ARG A 611 22.70 22.08 2.91
CA ARG A 611 21.66 21.20 3.47
C ARG A 611 21.24 20.08 2.52
N VAL A 612 21.50 20.21 1.22
CA VAL A 612 21.22 19.12 0.26
C VAL A 612 22.03 17.87 0.60
N LEU A 613 23.20 18.03 1.22
CA LEU A 613 24.09 16.93 1.63
C LEU A 613 23.68 16.31 2.97
N LEU A 614 22.75 16.92 3.69
CA LEU A 614 22.24 16.41 4.97
C LEU A 614 21.07 15.44 4.75
N GLU A 615 20.73 14.71 5.80
CA GLU A 615 19.61 13.78 5.84
C GLU A 615 18.77 14.05 7.10
N ALA A 616 17.57 13.48 7.16
CA ALA A 616 16.70 13.57 8.33
C ALA A 616 17.41 13.07 9.59
N GLY A 617 17.53 13.95 10.58
CA GLY A 617 18.23 13.71 11.84
C GLY A 617 19.41 14.65 12.07
N LEU A 618 20.15 14.40 13.15
CA LEU A 618 21.26 15.24 13.59
C LEU A 618 22.54 14.96 12.81
N HIS A 619 23.13 16.00 12.23
CA HIS A 619 24.50 15.97 11.70
C HIS A 619 25.50 16.18 12.84
N ARG A 620 26.45 15.25 13.00
CA ARG A 620 27.48 15.32 14.05
C ARG A 620 28.84 14.83 13.55
N PRO A 621 29.93 15.52 13.91
CA PRO A 621 31.29 15.10 13.55
C PRO A 621 31.65 13.68 14.02
N SER A 622 31.11 13.24 15.16
CA SER A 622 31.38 11.92 15.74
C SER A 622 30.78 10.74 14.96
N LEU A 623 29.95 11.00 13.96
CA LEU A 623 29.22 9.99 13.19
C LEU A 623 29.81 9.76 11.80
N VAL A 624 30.87 10.48 11.45
CA VAL A 624 31.52 10.43 10.15
C VAL A 624 33.03 10.35 10.38
N ASP A 625 33.73 9.55 9.58
CA ASP A 625 35.19 9.50 9.62
C ASP A 625 35.76 10.66 8.78
N PRO A 626 36.48 11.62 9.39
CA PRO A 626 37.03 12.76 8.67
C PRO A 626 38.19 12.39 7.73
N ARG A 627 38.79 11.20 7.86
CA ARG A 627 39.90 10.73 7.04
C ARG A 627 39.58 9.41 6.36
N LEU A 628 38.38 9.30 5.79
CA LEU A 628 37.97 8.09 5.08
C LEU A 628 38.85 7.85 3.84
N PRO A 629 39.59 6.72 3.77
CA PRO A 629 40.44 6.41 2.64
C PRO A 629 39.59 6.06 1.40
N ALA A 630 40.12 6.34 0.22
CA ALA A 630 39.40 6.13 -1.03
C ALA A 630 39.13 4.63 -1.30
N GLU A 631 40.01 3.73 -0.84
CA GLU A 631 39.78 2.28 -0.95
C GLU A 631 38.50 1.81 -0.23
N SER A 632 38.13 2.43 0.90
CA SER A 632 36.89 2.11 1.61
C SER A 632 35.67 2.40 0.74
N LEU A 633 35.66 3.55 0.05
CA LEU A 633 34.56 3.96 -0.82
C LEU A 633 34.45 3.05 -2.06
N LEU A 634 35.58 2.64 -2.64
CA LEU A 634 35.62 1.70 -3.77
C LEU A 634 35.06 0.33 -3.37
N LEU A 635 35.27 -0.09 -2.12
CA LEU A 635 34.74 -1.32 -1.56
C LEU A 635 33.37 -1.11 -0.87
N LEU A 636 32.63 -0.05 -1.22
CA LEU A 636 31.26 0.20 -0.73
C LEU A 636 31.15 0.32 0.81
N ASN A 637 32.21 0.76 1.46
CA ASN A 637 32.28 0.97 2.90
C ASN A 637 32.21 2.49 3.22
N PRO A 638 31.12 2.98 3.84
CA PRO A 638 30.96 4.40 4.16
C PRO A 638 31.81 4.89 5.36
N GLY A 639 32.46 3.99 6.09
CA GLY A 639 33.10 4.28 7.38
C GLY A 639 32.11 4.60 8.50
N GLY A 640 32.62 4.96 9.68
CA GLY A 640 31.77 5.29 10.84
C GLY A 640 31.36 4.08 11.70
N PRO A 641 30.52 4.30 12.73
CA PRO A 641 30.22 3.30 13.75
C PRO A 641 29.40 2.11 13.20
N GLY A 642 29.71 0.90 13.66
CA GLY A 642 28.96 -0.33 13.34
C GLY A 642 29.09 -0.84 11.90
N VAL A 643 30.08 -0.33 11.15
CA VAL A 643 30.36 -0.79 9.78
C VAL A 643 31.37 -1.94 9.80
N PRO A 644 31.14 -3.05 9.06
CA PRO A 644 32.06 -4.18 9.02
C PRO A 644 33.40 -3.83 8.36
N PRO A 645 34.43 -4.68 8.52
CA PRO A 645 35.72 -4.51 7.86
C PRO A 645 35.62 -4.42 6.33
N ILE A 646 36.52 -3.67 5.72
CA ILE A 646 36.54 -3.36 4.28
C ILE A 646 36.60 -4.63 3.39
N TRP A 647 37.23 -5.71 3.86
CA TRP A 647 37.32 -6.97 3.10
C TRP A 647 35.96 -7.68 2.92
N ALA A 648 34.96 -7.37 3.75
CA ALA A 648 33.67 -8.06 3.74
C ALA A 648 32.88 -7.88 2.42
N THR A 649 33.15 -6.81 1.67
CA THR A 649 32.53 -6.50 0.37
C THR A 649 33.43 -6.80 -0.82
N ALA A 650 34.69 -7.20 -0.60
CA ALA A 650 35.64 -7.48 -1.67
C ALA A 650 35.15 -8.58 -2.63
N GLY A 651 34.47 -9.60 -2.11
CA GLY A 651 33.86 -10.67 -2.92
C GLY A 651 32.77 -10.17 -3.87
N LEU A 652 32.02 -9.13 -3.47
CA LEU A 652 30.98 -8.50 -4.31
C LEU A 652 31.60 -7.70 -5.46
N VAL A 653 32.69 -6.97 -5.18
CA VAL A 653 33.41 -6.22 -6.22
C VAL A 653 34.10 -7.17 -7.20
N ALA A 654 34.73 -8.25 -6.70
CA ALA A 654 35.36 -9.26 -7.54
C ALA A 654 34.37 -9.96 -8.49
N THR A 655 33.17 -10.30 -7.99
CA THR A 655 32.11 -10.92 -8.81
C THR A 655 31.55 -9.96 -9.86
N ALA A 656 31.41 -8.68 -9.54
CA ALA A 656 31.02 -7.67 -10.52
C ALA A 656 32.10 -7.39 -11.57
N LEU A 657 33.39 -7.44 -11.22
CA LEU A 657 34.49 -7.33 -12.19
C LEU A 657 34.49 -8.51 -13.16
N ALA A 658 34.23 -9.73 -12.66
CA ALA A 658 34.06 -10.90 -13.51
C ALA A 658 32.88 -10.74 -14.50
N ALA A 659 31.85 -9.96 -14.16
CA ALA A 659 30.72 -9.68 -15.05
C ALA A 659 31.11 -8.93 -16.34
N LEU A 660 32.17 -8.13 -16.32
CA LEU A 660 32.65 -7.36 -17.49
C LEU A 660 33.18 -8.26 -18.60
N LEU A 661 33.58 -9.49 -18.28
CA LEU A 661 34.14 -10.45 -19.25
C LEU A 661 33.05 -11.12 -20.11
N LEU A 662 31.77 -10.83 -19.86
CA LEU A 662 30.64 -11.46 -20.54
C LEU A 662 30.20 -10.65 -21.77
N ARG A 663 30.12 -11.31 -22.94
CA ARG A 663 29.74 -10.68 -24.23
C ARG A 663 28.23 -10.46 -24.42
N ARG A 664 27.37 -11.09 -23.60
CA ARG A 664 25.90 -11.01 -23.70
C ARG A 664 25.35 -10.10 -22.59
N HIS A 665 24.39 -9.21 -22.90
CA HIS A 665 23.84 -8.17 -22.00
C HIS A 665 24.77 -6.99 -21.66
N GLN A 666 25.76 -6.68 -22.51
CA GLN A 666 26.73 -5.60 -22.29
C GLN A 666 26.09 -4.26 -21.93
N LEU A 667 24.95 -3.90 -22.53
CA LEU A 667 24.29 -2.61 -22.24
C LEU A 667 23.87 -2.50 -20.76
N VAL A 668 23.30 -3.55 -20.17
CA VAL A 668 22.84 -3.49 -18.76
C VAL A 668 24.03 -3.50 -17.80
N VAL A 669 25.09 -4.27 -18.13
CA VAL A 669 26.33 -4.30 -17.36
C VAL A 669 27.03 -2.94 -17.40
N VAL A 670 27.13 -2.31 -18.58
CA VAL A 670 27.73 -0.97 -18.75
C VAL A 670 26.91 0.09 -18.01
N VAL A 671 25.58 0.05 -18.09
CA VAL A 671 24.70 0.96 -17.32
C VAL A 671 24.90 0.75 -15.82
N GLY A 672 24.94 -0.50 -15.35
CA GLY A 672 25.19 -0.84 -13.95
C GLY A 672 26.52 -0.28 -13.45
N TRP A 673 27.60 -0.49 -14.20
CA TRP A 673 28.93 0.08 -13.90
C TRP A 673 28.96 1.60 -13.98
N GLY A 674 28.23 2.21 -14.93
CA GLY A 674 28.08 3.66 -15.02
C GLY A 674 27.44 4.25 -13.75
N VAL A 675 26.38 3.60 -13.24
CA VAL A 675 25.75 3.98 -11.96
C VAL A 675 26.72 3.76 -10.79
N THR A 676 27.50 2.68 -10.78
CA THR A 676 28.53 2.42 -9.76
C THR A 676 29.59 3.50 -9.73
N VAL A 677 30.20 3.82 -10.86
CA VAL A 677 31.23 4.86 -10.97
C VAL A 677 30.67 6.22 -10.56
N PHE A 678 29.46 6.56 -11.03
CA PHE A 678 28.79 7.80 -10.64
C PHE A 678 28.57 7.89 -9.13
N GLY A 679 28.01 6.84 -8.51
CA GLY A 679 27.78 6.80 -7.07
C GLY A 679 29.07 6.90 -6.24
N VAL A 680 30.15 6.21 -6.65
CA VAL A 680 31.46 6.31 -5.98
C VAL A 680 32.04 7.72 -6.10
N LEU A 681 31.98 8.35 -7.29
CA LEU A 681 32.49 9.70 -7.49
C LEU A 681 31.75 10.71 -6.61
N VAL A 682 30.41 10.63 -6.54
CA VAL A 682 29.63 11.49 -5.65
C VAL A 682 29.95 11.18 -4.18
N ALA A 683 30.11 9.92 -3.80
CA ALA A 683 30.51 9.56 -2.43
C ALA A 683 31.86 10.15 -2.03
N ILE A 684 32.84 10.18 -2.95
CA ILE A 684 34.13 10.84 -2.74
C ILE A 684 33.91 12.33 -2.49
N VAL A 685 33.13 13.02 -3.33
CA VAL A 685 32.85 14.46 -3.15
C VAL A 685 32.15 14.72 -1.81
N VAL A 686 31.08 13.99 -1.50
CA VAL A 686 30.29 14.13 -0.26
C VAL A 686 31.16 13.91 0.98
N SER A 687 32.07 12.93 0.96
CA SER A 687 32.99 12.65 2.07
C SER A 687 34.03 13.75 2.33
N ARG A 688 34.18 14.73 1.43
CA ARG A 688 35.20 15.78 1.52
C ARG A 688 34.63 17.17 1.73
N VAL A 689 33.34 17.39 1.42
CA VAL A 689 32.67 18.69 1.61
C VAL A 689 32.21 18.80 3.07
N PRO A 690 32.75 19.75 3.86
CA PRO A 690 32.29 19.98 5.22
C PRO A 690 30.96 20.73 5.24
N VAL A 691 30.03 20.27 6.08
CA VAL A 691 28.78 20.95 6.42
C VAL A 691 28.76 21.08 7.95
N ASP A 692 28.54 22.29 8.46
CA ASP A 692 28.60 22.59 9.91
C ASP A 692 29.87 22.07 10.62
N GLY A 693 31.02 22.16 9.94
CA GLY A 693 32.32 21.77 10.49
C GLY A 693 32.67 20.28 10.42
N ALA A 694 31.85 19.43 9.79
CA ALA A 694 32.15 18.02 9.55
C ALA A 694 31.74 17.53 8.16
N PRO A 695 32.47 16.57 7.54
CA PRO A 695 32.09 16.03 6.24
C PRO A 695 30.74 15.34 6.28
N ALA A 696 30.01 15.40 5.17
CA ALA A 696 28.72 14.75 5.02
C ALA A 696 28.86 13.22 4.88
N TRP A 697 27.78 12.49 5.20
CA TRP A 697 27.76 11.03 5.18
C TRP A 697 27.68 10.48 3.75
N PRO A 698 28.62 9.62 3.29
CA PRO A 698 28.62 9.12 1.92
C PRO A 698 27.70 7.90 1.68
N GLY A 699 26.89 7.48 2.66
CA GLY A 699 26.12 6.24 2.55
C GLY A 699 25.05 6.22 1.47
N VAL A 700 24.35 7.35 1.24
CA VAL A 700 23.34 7.46 0.15
C VAL A 700 23.98 7.23 -1.23
N PRO A 701 25.02 7.96 -1.66
CA PRO A 701 25.65 7.72 -2.97
C PRO A 701 26.32 6.34 -3.08
N LEU A 702 26.82 5.77 -1.97
CA LEU A 702 27.32 4.39 -1.96
C LEU A 702 26.22 3.34 -2.13
N ALA A 703 25.02 3.58 -1.61
CA ALA A 703 23.88 2.70 -1.86
C ALA A 703 23.53 2.65 -3.37
N PHE A 704 23.52 3.80 -4.04
CA PHE A 704 23.39 3.87 -5.51
C PHE A 704 24.48 3.07 -6.21
N ALA A 705 25.73 3.25 -5.77
CA ALA A 705 26.85 2.53 -6.36
C ALA A 705 26.72 1.01 -6.22
N ALA A 706 26.30 0.56 -5.04
CA ALA A 706 26.08 -0.84 -4.72
C ALA A 706 24.93 -1.44 -5.52
N THR A 707 23.81 -0.73 -5.70
CA THR A 707 22.70 -1.21 -6.54
C THR A 707 23.16 -1.45 -7.99
N GLY A 708 23.91 -0.53 -8.58
CA GLY A 708 24.48 -0.71 -9.93
C GLY A 708 25.38 -1.95 -10.01
N LEU A 709 26.22 -2.14 -8.99
CA LEU A 709 27.19 -3.24 -8.92
C LEU A 709 26.49 -4.60 -8.76
N ILE A 710 25.52 -4.70 -7.85
CA ILE A 710 24.82 -5.95 -7.55
C ILE A 710 23.92 -6.34 -8.73
N VAL A 711 23.26 -5.38 -9.40
CA VAL A 711 22.47 -5.67 -10.62
C VAL A 711 23.38 -6.20 -11.72
N ALA A 712 24.56 -5.61 -11.94
CA ALA A 712 25.54 -6.11 -12.89
C ALA A 712 26.03 -7.52 -12.51
N ALA A 713 26.30 -7.78 -11.23
CA ALA A 713 26.73 -9.08 -10.73
C ALA A 713 25.65 -10.16 -10.84
N ALA A 714 24.39 -9.87 -10.51
CA ALA A 714 23.32 -10.87 -10.50
C ALA A 714 22.94 -11.41 -11.89
N LEU A 715 23.13 -10.59 -12.94
CA LEU A 715 22.94 -11.01 -14.33
C LEU A 715 23.98 -12.05 -14.78
N THR A 716 25.10 -12.20 -14.06
CA THR A 716 26.08 -13.27 -14.31
C THR A 716 25.62 -14.64 -13.82
N GLY A 717 24.70 -14.69 -12.85
CA GLY A 717 24.30 -15.92 -12.15
C GLY A 717 23.76 -17.00 -13.09
N HIS A 718 23.04 -16.62 -14.15
CA HIS A 718 22.52 -17.57 -15.12
C HIS A 718 23.63 -18.30 -15.91
N ARG A 719 24.76 -17.63 -16.16
CA ARG A 719 25.92 -18.19 -16.86
C ARG A 719 26.85 -18.96 -15.94
N VAL A 720 26.91 -18.62 -14.66
CA VAL A 720 27.67 -19.39 -13.67
C VAL A 720 27.17 -20.83 -13.61
N VAL A 721 25.84 -21.05 -13.71
CA VAL A 721 25.26 -22.40 -13.80
C VAL A 721 25.71 -23.15 -15.05
N GLU A 722 25.82 -22.47 -16.20
CA GLU A 722 26.37 -23.07 -17.44
C GLU A 722 27.87 -23.38 -17.31
N LEU A 723 28.65 -22.48 -16.71
CA LEU A 723 30.09 -22.64 -16.51
C LEU A 723 30.40 -23.74 -15.49
N LEU A 724 29.55 -23.96 -14.49
CA LEU A 724 29.63 -25.07 -13.54
C LEU A 724 29.42 -26.43 -14.22
N ARG A 725 28.71 -26.46 -15.36
CA ARG A 725 28.53 -27.65 -16.21
C ARG A 725 29.68 -27.87 -17.19
N ALA A 726 30.55 -26.88 -17.40
CA ALA A 726 31.74 -27.02 -18.24
C ALA A 726 32.85 -27.79 -17.49
N GLY A 727 33.69 -28.53 -18.22
CA GLY A 727 34.86 -29.24 -17.67
C GLY A 727 36.10 -28.35 -17.51
N GLY A 728 37.04 -28.76 -16.66
CA GLY A 728 38.37 -28.16 -16.52
C GLY A 728 38.45 -26.85 -15.73
N LEU A 729 39.39 -25.97 -16.08
CA LEU A 729 39.70 -24.71 -15.38
C LEU A 729 38.49 -23.75 -15.27
N ARG A 730 37.55 -23.81 -16.23
CA ARG A 730 36.34 -22.98 -16.23
C ARG A 730 35.39 -23.33 -15.07
N ARG A 731 35.33 -24.60 -14.67
CA ARG A 731 34.56 -25.05 -13.50
C ARG A 731 35.15 -24.49 -12.22
N VAL A 732 36.48 -24.54 -12.09
CA VAL A 732 37.19 -24.03 -10.92
C VAL A 732 36.96 -22.52 -10.79
N ALA A 733 37.12 -21.77 -11.88
CA ALA A 733 36.84 -20.34 -11.89
C ALA A 733 35.38 -20.02 -11.49
N ALA A 734 34.40 -20.78 -12.00
CA ALA A 734 32.99 -20.60 -11.65
C ALA A 734 32.72 -20.88 -10.16
N VAL A 735 33.31 -21.93 -9.59
CA VAL A 735 33.19 -22.25 -8.15
C VAL A 735 33.79 -21.13 -7.30
N VAL A 736 34.96 -20.60 -7.66
CA VAL A 736 35.59 -19.49 -6.95
C VAL A 736 34.71 -18.24 -6.98
N VAL A 737 34.11 -17.90 -8.13
CA VAL A 737 33.19 -16.77 -8.25
C VAL A 737 31.95 -16.96 -7.38
N VAL A 738 31.35 -18.16 -7.34
CA VAL A 738 30.22 -18.46 -6.44
C VAL A 738 30.63 -18.33 -4.98
N LEU A 739 31.74 -18.93 -4.57
CA LEU A 739 32.21 -18.85 -3.19
C LEU A 739 32.46 -17.39 -2.78
N ALA A 740 33.10 -16.59 -3.64
CA ALA A 740 33.30 -15.17 -3.40
C ALA A 740 31.98 -14.38 -3.32
N ALA A 741 30.99 -14.71 -4.16
CA ALA A 741 29.68 -14.07 -4.17
C ALA A 741 28.90 -14.28 -2.86
N PHE A 742 28.95 -15.49 -2.30
CA PHE A 742 28.23 -15.82 -1.06
C PHE A 742 29.03 -15.50 0.20
N ALA A 743 30.37 -15.49 0.14
CA ALA A 743 31.22 -15.21 1.29
C ALA A 743 30.97 -13.82 1.89
N GLY A 744 30.77 -12.79 1.06
CA GLY A 744 30.57 -11.42 1.53
C GLY A 744 29.33 -11.23 2.41
N PRO A 745 28.10 -11.49 1.90
CA PRO A 745 26.88 -11.36 2.68
C PRO A 745 26.86 -12.24 3.93
N VAL A 746 27.38 -13.48 3.84
CA VAL A 746 27.46 -14.40 4.98
C VAL A 746 28.44 -13.90 6.03
N ALA A 747 29.60 -13.38 5.63
CA ALA A 747 30.56 -12.78 6.55
C ALA A 747 29.99 -11.54 7.24
N VAL A 748 29.32 -10.64 6.50
CA VAL A 748 28.67 -9.46 7.10
C VAL A 748 27.60 -9.87 8.10
N ALA A 749 26.70 -10.80 7.74
CA ALA A 749 25.67 -11.30 8.65
C ALA A 749 26.27 -11.94 9.91
N GLY A 750 27.28 -12.80 9.75
CA GLY A 750 27.95 -13.47 10.87
C GLY A 750 28.66 -12.50 11.81
N LEU A 751 29.40 -11.54 11.25
CA LEU A 751 30.07 -10.49 12.04
C LEU A 751 29.06 -9.61 12.77
N TRP A 752 27.99 -9.19 12.09
CA TRP A 752 26.96 -8.33 12.67
C TRP A 752 26.18 -9.02 13.79
N VAL A 753 25.84 -10.31 13.63
CA VAL A 753 25.21 -11.11 14.69
C VAL A 753 26.15 -11.32 15.88
N ARG A 754 27.44 -11.60 15.62
CA ARG A 754 28.46 -11.81 16.67
C ARG A 754 28.67 -10.53 17.48
N ASP A 755 29.03 -9.45 16.80
CA ASP A 755 29.45 -8.19 17.41
C ASP A 755 28.25 -7.40 17.95
N GLY A 756 27.05 -7.62 17.38
CA GLY A 756 25.84 -6.86 17.67
C GLY A 756 25.94 -5.42 17.16
N VAL A 757 24.94 -4.61 17.49
CA VAL A 757 24.96 -3.18 17.14
C VAL A 757 25.90 -2.41 18.08
N THR A 758 27.12 -2.16 17.59
CA THR A 758 28.15 -1.35 18.24
C THR A 758 28.11 0.07 17.70
N GLY A 759 27.28 0.93 18.28
CA GLY A 759 27.09 2.30 17.81
C GLY A 759 26.53 3.26 18.86
N PRO A 760 26.43 4.55 18.51
CA PRO A 760 25.86 5.57 19.39
C PRO A 760 24.35 5.46 19.57
N LEU A 761 23.64 4.68 18.73
CA LEU A 761 22.22 4.38 18.90
C LEU A 761 22.02 3.43 20.10
N ARG A 762 21.14 3.81 21.02
CA ARG A 762 20.81 3.03 22.22
C ARG A 762 19.30 3.03 22.48
N ARG A 763 18.84 2.08 23.29
CA ARG A 763 17.51 2.12 23.91
C ARG A 763 17.58 2.56 25.37
N GLY A 764 16.46 3.10 25.87
CA GLY A 764 16.36 3.61 27.23
C GLY A 764 17.10 4.92 27.43
N VAL A 765 17.27 5.71 26.36
CA VAL A 765 17.90 7.03 26.47
C VAL A 765 17.00 7.95 27.30
N PRO A 766 17.52 8.60 28.36
CA PRO A 766 16.74 9.53 29.15
C PRO A 766 16.31 10.74 28.31
N SER A 767 15.20 11.37 28.70
CA SER A 767 14.75 12.64 28.14
C SER A 767 15.87 13.69 28.23
N VAL A 768 15.98 14.54 27.21
CA VAL A 768 17.03 15.58 27.15
C VAL A 768 16.76 16.68 28.20
N VAL A 769 15.48 16.98 28.43
CA VAL A 769 15.01 17.83 29.51
C VAL A 769 14.59 16.92 30.66
N SER A 770 15.09 17.17 31.87
CA SER A 770 14.71 16.38 33.04
C SER A 770 13.20 16.51 33.32
N ASP A 771 12.59 15.44 33.82
CA ASP A 771 11.16 15.43 34.13
C ASP A 771 10.78 16.55 35.12
N TYR A 772 11.70 16.92 36.01
CA TYR A 772 11.53 18.08 36.91
C TYR A 772 11.47 19.40 36.13
N ALA A 773 12.40 19.66 35.21
CA ALA A 773 12.40 20.88 34.42
C ALA A 773 11.17 20.93 33.50
N ALA A 774 10.76 19.79 32.93
CA ALA A 774 9.57 19.71 32.10
C ALA A 774 8.27 19.97 32.89
N ALA A 775 8.13 19.36 34.07
CA ALA A 775 6.94 19.55 34.93
C ALA A 775 6.85 20.95 35.55
N ASN A 776 7.99 21.62 35.74
CA ASN A 776 8.04 22.96 36.32
C ASN A 776 8.22 24.07 35.28
N SER A 777 8.18 23.78 33.98
CA SER A 777 8.17 24.80 32.94
C SER A 777 6.72 25.10 32.52
N THR A 778 6.37 26.37 32.47
CA THR A 778 5.10 26.84 31.89
C THR A 778 5.24 27.00 30.37
N ALA A 779 4.10 27.07 29.67
CA ALA A 779 4.08 27.15 28.21
C ALA A 779 4.89 28.35 27.69
N GLY A 780 6.07 28.07 27.13
CA GLY A 780 6.96 29.07 26.56
C GLY A 780 8.28 29.30 27.27
N GLU A 781 8.47 28.75 28.47
CA GLU A 781 9.76 28.79 29.15
C GLU A 781 10.77 27.83 28.51
N SER A 782 12.02 28.29 28.44
CA SER A 782 13.11 27.58 27.77
C SER A 782 14.10 26.99 28.78
N THR A 783 14.70 25.86 28.41
CA THR A 783 15.83 25.24 29.09
C THR A 783 17.02 25.27 28.16
N VAL A 784 18.14 25.83 28.62
CA VAL A 784 19.41 25.79 27.89
C VAL A 784 20.18 24.55 28.32
N VAL A 785 20.54 23.69 27.39
CA VAL A 785 21.40 22.53 27.62
C VAL A 785 22.82 22.86 27.18
N LEU A 786 23.76 22.86 28.12
CA LEU A 786 25.18 23.17 27.89
C LEU A 786 25.99 21.88 27.81
N ARG A 787 26.79 21.72 26.75
CA ARG A 787 27.67 20.55 26.58
C ARG A 787 29.03 21.00 26.08
N ARG A 788 30.09 20.51 26.70
CA ARG A 788 31.45 20.74 26.19
C ARG A 788 31.72 19.82 25.00
N ALA A 789 32.12 20.39 23.87
CA ALA A 789 32.53 19.66 22.68
C ALA A 789 33.91 19.00 22.89
N PRO A 790 34.26 17.95 22.12
CA PRO A 790 35.56 17.29 22.22
C PRO A 790 36.78 18.21 22.04
N GLY A 791 36.61 19.33 21.32
CA GLY A 791 37.64 20.37 21.11
C GLY A 791 37.75 21.41 22.24
N GLY A 792 37.00 21.25 23.33
CA GLY A 792 37.03 22.16 24.48
C GLY A 792 36.05 23.33 24.41
N GLU A 793 35.46 23.61 23.25
CA GLU A 793 34.42 24.63 23.04
C GLU A 793 33.10 24.27 23.73
N LEU A 794 32.35 25.27 24.16
CA LEU A 794 31.04 25.08 24.80
C LEU A 794 29.93 25.14 23.74
N ALA A 795 29.27 24.00 23.50
CA ALA A 795 28.07 23.93 22.67
C ALA A 795 26.82 24.09 23.53
N PHE A 796 25.78 24.71 22.98
CA PHE A 796 24.50 24.88 23.67
C PHE A 796 23.31 24.51 22.77
N THR A 797 22.22 24.07 23.39
CA THR A 797 20.92 23.85 22.74
C THR A 797 19.83 24.53 23.56
N LEU A 798 18.95 25.30 22.92
CA LEU A 798 17.79 25.91 23.55
C LEU A 798 16.56 25.01 23.31
N LEU A 799 15.91 24.54 24.37
CA LEU A 799 14.74 23.66 24.32
C LEU A 799 13.54 24.30 25.02
N ARG A 800 12.34 24.22 24.44
CA ARG A 800 11.13 24.85 25.00
C ARG A 800 10.39 23.89 25.94
N GLY A 801 10.92 23.71 27.15
CA GLY A 801 10.28 22.99 28.26
C GLY A 801 10.05 21.47 28.08
N ARG A 802 10.38 20.90 26.91
CA ARG A 802 10.23 19.47 26.60
C ARG A 802 11.39 18.94 25.77
N SER A 803 11.50 17.61 25.67
CA SER A 803 12.39 16.98 24.68
C SER A 803 11.89 17.26 23.26
N PRO A 804 12.78 17.58 22.30
CA PRO A 804 12.37 17.95 20.96
C PRO A 804 11.75 16.77 20.20
N LEU A 805 10.72 17.04 19.39
CA LEU A 805 10.15 16.07 18.45
C LEU A 805 11.09 15.88 17.24
N LEU A 806 10.92 14.77 16.52
CA LEU A 806 11.57 14.57 15.22
C LEU A 806 11.17 15.69 14.25
N GLY A 807 12.14 16.31 13.59
CA GLY A 807 11.95 17.44 12.67
C GLY A 807 12.12 18.82 13.31
N GLU A 808 11.91 18.95 14.61
CA GLU A 808 12.08 20.24 15.31
C GLU A 808 13.53 20.74 15.27
N THR A 809 14.51 19.83 15.20
CA THR A 809 15.95 20.14 15.13
C THR A 809 16.41 20.62 13.77
N ASP A 810 15.61 20.39 12.73
CA ASP A 810 16.01 20.66 11.34
C ASP A 810 15.51 22.04 10.87
N LEU A 811 14.72 22.72 11.71
CA LEU A 811 14.26 24.08 11.46
C LEU A 811 15.45 25.05 11.43
N PRO A 812 15.55 25.92 10.42
CA PRO A 812 16.61 26.92 10.36
C PRO A 812 16.53 27.86 11.57
N VAL A 813 17.70 28.10 12.18
CA VAL A 813 17.87 29.09 13.24
C VAL A 813 18.79 30.20 12.71
N PRO A 814 18.41 31.49 12.82
CA PRO A 814 19.25 32.59 12.37
C PRO A 814 20.62 32.62 13.07
N ASP A 815 21.71 32.70 12.30
CA ASP A 815 23.07 32.66 12.82
C ASP A 815 23.38 33.82 13.77
N ALA A 816 22.87 35.02 13.49
CA ALA A 816 23.02 36.18 14.34
C ALA A 816 22.44 35.95 15.75
N LEU A 817 21.29 35.27 15.84
CA LEU A 817 20.62 35.00 17.11
C LEU A 817 21.33 33.88 17.87
N ARG A 818 21.82 32.86 17.16
CA ARG A 818 22.66 31.80 17.73
C ARG A 818 23.98 32.38 18.27
N ALA A 819 24.66 33.24 17.50
CA ALA A 819 25.89 33.90 17.91
C ALA A 819 25.68 34.79 19.14
N ARG A 820 24.56 35.52 19.19
CA ARG A 820 24.21 36.36 20.33
C ARG A 820 23.98 35.55 21.61
N LEU A 821 23.15 34.51 21.56
CA LEU A 821 22.94 33.64 22.73
C LEU A 821 24.25 32.95 23.14
N GLY A 822 25.07 32.54 22.17
CA GLY A 822 26.40 31.97 22.42
C GLY A 822 27.32 32.93 23.17
N ALA A 823 27.35 34.22 22.81
CA ALA A 823 28.12 35.24 23.50
C ALA A 823 27.66 35.44 24.95
N VAL A 824 26.34 35.48 25.18
CA VAL A 824 25.75 35.58 26.53
C VAL A 824 26.10 34.37 27.39
N ILE A 825 25.96 33.16 26.85
CA ILE A 825 26.31 31.91 27.55
C ILE A 825 27.80 31.86 27.86
N ALA A 826 28.66 32.26 26.92
CA ALA A 826 30.11 32.34 27.15
C ALA A 826 30.44 33.34 28.26
N GLY A 827 29.72 34.46 28.34
CA GLY A 827 29.77 35.43 29.43
C GLY A 827 29.48 34.80 30.80
N VAL A 828 28.32 34.15 30.93
CA VAL A 828 27.90 33.41 32.14
C VAL A 828 28.94 32.37 32.57
N VAL A 829 29.42 31.54 31.63
CA VAL A 829 30.39 30.48 31.94
C VAL A 829 31.80 31.01 32.22
N SER A 830 32.15 32.20 31.74
CA SER A 830 33.45 32.85 32.01
C SER A 830 33.53 33.57 33.36
N GLY A 831 32.45 33.58 34.16
CA GLY A 831 32.41 34.28 35.45
C GLY A 831 32.10 35.78 35.35
N ARG A 832 31.68 36.27 34.18
CA ARG A 832 31.13 37.64 33.99
C ARG A 832 29.62 37.73 34.30
N GLY A 833 29.11 36.76 35.06
CA GLY A 833 27.72 36.30 35.07
C GLY A 833 26.61 37.28 35.52
N GLY A 834 26.93 38.46 36.05
CA GLY A 834 25.90 39.40 36.53
C GLY A 834 24.90 39.84 35.44
N ASP A 835 25.35 40.66 34.50
CA ASP A 835 24.47 41.23 33.46
C ASP A 835 24.12 40.20 32.36
N ASP A 836 25.02 39.24 32.12
CA ASP A 836 24.82 38.20 31.11
C ASP A 836 23.73 37.19 31.51
N ALA A 837 23.64 36.80 32.79
CA ALA A 837 22.57 35.91 33.24
C ALA A 837 21.19 36.61 33.27
N VAL A 838 21.15 37.91 33.55
CA VAL A 838 19.93 38.72 33.40
C VAL A 838 19.54 38.83 31.92
N THR A 839 20.51 38.95 31.03
CA THR A 839 20.27 38.92 29.58
C THR A 839 19.79 37.54 29.12
N LEU A 840 20.29 36.46 29.70
CA LEU A 840 19.83 35.09 29.43
C LEU A 840 18.33 34.92 29.74
N ALA A 841 17.83 35.57 30.81
CA ALA A 841 16.40 35.57 31.14
C ALA A 841 15.53 36.20 30.05
N THR A 842 16.04 37.17 29.26
CA THR A 842 15.28 37.81 28.16
C THR A 842 14.98 36.88 27.00
N PHE A 843 15.75 35.79 26.85
CA PHE A 843 15.48 34.71 25.91
C PHE A 843 14.42 33.72 26.43
N GLY A 844 13.77 34.03 27.56
CA GLY A 844 12.77 33.19 28.19
C GLY A 844 13.35 31.94 28.85
N VAL A 845 14.65 31.95 29.17
CA VAL A 845 15.32 30.82 29.84
C VAL A 845 14.91 30.79 31.31
N ARG A 846 14.43 29.63 31.76
CA ARG A 846 14.12 29.34 33.16
C ARG A 846 15.14 28.39 33.80
N PHE A 847 15.63 27.43 33.04
CA PHE A 847 16.56 26.42 33.51
C PHE A 847 17.82 26.35 32.64
N VAL A 848 18.95 26.07 33.28
CA VAL A 848 20.21 25.71 32.63
C VAL A 848 20.55 24.28 33.04
N ALA A 849 20.72 23.40 32.08
CA ALA A 849 21.02 21.99 32.29
C ALA A 849 22.39 21.64 31.70
N ALA A 850 23.15 20.79 32.39
CA ALA A 850 24.39 20.22 31.89
C ALA A 850 24.30 18.69 31.95
N PRO A 851 24.40 17.96 30.81
CA PRO A 851 24.34 16.51 30.78
C PRO A 851 25.62 15.91 31.40
N ALA A 852 25.52 14.69 31.93
CA ALA A 852 26.67 14.00 32.51
C ALA A 852 27.71 13.55 31.44
N PRO A 853 29.01 13.52 31.79
CA PRO A 853 29.60 14.03 33.03
C PRO A 853 29.67 15.56 33.04
N VAL A 854 29.32 16.18 34.17
CA VAL A 854 29.37 17.65 34.32
C VAL A 854 30.81 18.08 34.61
N ASP A 855 31.33 18.97 33.78
CA ASP A 855 32.66 19.55 33.94
C ASP A 855 32.76 20.36 35.26
N PRO A 856 33.77 20.10 36.12
CA PRO A 856 33.99 20.84 37.35
C PRO A 856 34.09 22.36 37.15
N ALA A 857 34.73 22.82 36.06
CA ALA A 857 34.88 24.24 35.78
C ALA A 857 33.56 24.89 35.40
N LEU A 858 32.76 24.21 34.56
CA LEU A 858 31.41 24.65 34.20
C LEU A 858 30.50 24.69 35.44
N ARG A 859 30.58 23.66 36.28
CA ARG A 859 29.86 23.62 37.55
C ARG A 859 30.21 24.82 38.43
N GLN A 860 31.49 25.09 38.65
CA GLN A 860 31.93 26.19 39.49
C GLN A 860 31.45 27.54 38.95
N ALA A 861 31.51 27.76 37.63
CA ALA A 861 31.01 28.98 37.01
C ALA A 861 29.51 29.18 37.24
N LEU A 862 28.69 28.15 37.00
CA LEU A 862 27.23 28.22 37.19
C LEU A 862 26.82 28.35 38.67
N ASP A 863 27.62 27.82 39.59
CA ASP A 863 27.38 27.90 41.03
C ASP A 863 27.76 29.26 41.63
N SER A 864 28.68 30.00 40.98
CA SER A 864 29.18 31.29 41.46
C SER A 864 28.31 32.47 40.99
N ASP A 865 27.36 32.23 40.08
CA ASP A 865 26.49 33.25 39.52
C ASP A 865 25.25 33.49 40.41
N PRO A 866 25.04 34.72 40.94
CA PRO A 866 23.91 35.00 41.83
C PRO A 866 22.53 34.91 41.15
N ALA A 867 22.48 34.95 39.81
CA ALA A 867 21.24 34.81 39.05
C ALA A 867 20.81 33.34 38.86
N LEU A 868 21.67 32.38 39.23
CA LEU A 868 21.42 30.94 39.07
C LEU A 868 21.42 30.21 40.42
N ALA A 869 20.36 29.46 40.68
CA ALA A 869 20.23 28.60 41.85
C ALA A 869 20.30 27.13 41.45
N ARG A 870 21.24 26.36 42.02
CA ARG A 870 21.32 24.92 41.75
C ARG A 870 20.08 24.19 42.26
N VAL A 871 19.46 23.39 41.41
CA VAL A 871 18.30 22.55 41.74
C VAL A 871 18.73 21.12 42.03
N ASN A 872 19.56 20.53 41.17
CA ASN A 872 20.00 19.14 41.31
C ASN A 872 21.40 18.98 40.71
N LEU A 873 22.20 18.10 41.31
CA LEU A 873 23.41 17.55 40.73
C LEU A 873 23.44 16.04 41.00
N SER A 874 23.37 15.25 39.94
CA SER A 874 23.30 13.80 40.00
C SER A 874 24.31 13.16 39.05
N ALA A 875 24.45 11.83 39.11
CA ALA A 875 25.23 11.07 38.14
C ALA A 875 24.72 11.22 36.70
N ASN A 876 23.47 11.67 36.50
CA ASN A 876 22.85 11.86 35.19
C ASN A 876 22.96 13.32 34.67
N GLY A 877 23.53 14.24 35.45
CA GLY A 877 23.73 15.64 35.06
C GLY A 877 23.39 16.64 36.16
N GLY A 878 23.54 17.93 35.85
CA GLY A 878 23.23 19.06 36.73
C GLY A 878 22.11 19.94 36.16
N LEU A 879 21.32 20.54 37.05
CA LEU A 879 20.24 21.48 36.72
C LEU A 879 20.31 22.70 37.63
N TRP A 880 20.28 23.89 37.02
CA TRP A 880 20.22 25.20 37.67
C TRP A 880 18.97 25.95 37.21
N ARG A 881 18.39 26.76 38.09
CA ARG A 881 17.18 27.55 37.87
C ARG A 881 17.50 29.03 37.98
N MET A 882 16.96 29.84 37.08
CA MET A 882 17.01 31.30 37.17
C MET A 882 16.29 31.79 38.43
N THR A 883 16.90 32.72 39.18
CA THR A 883 16.26 33.33 40.36
C THR A 883 15.15 34.30 39.99
N ALA A 884 15.28 34.99 38.84
CA ALA A 884 14.28 35.91 38.29
C ALA A 884 13.94 35.56 36.81
N PRO A 885 13.14 34.50 36.55
CA PRO A 885 12.76 34.13 35.18
C PRO A 885 11.76 35.13 34.58
N LEU A 886 11.96 35.54 33.32
CA LEU A 886 11.04 36.42 32.59
C LEU A 886 10.01 35.64 31.75
N GLY A 887 10.29 34.38 31.42
CA GLY A 887 9.42 33.53 30.61
C GLY A 887 9.27 34.01 29.16
N ARG A 888 8.20 33.59 28.48
CA ARG A 888 7.98 33.87 27.05
C ARG A 888 7.55 35.31 26.76
N ALA A 889 6.92 35.99 27.70
CA ALA A 889 6.46 37.36 27.55
C ALA A 889 6.72 38.15 28.84
N TYR A 890 7.19 39.39 28.70
CA TYR A 890 7.48 40.27 29.83
C TYR A 890 7.21 41.73 29.47
N LEU A 891 6.98 42.56 30.48
CA LEU A 891 6.84 44.01 30.33
C LEU A 891 8.18 44.69 30.56
N LEU A 892 8.55 45.58 29.65
CA LEU A 892 9.68 46.48 29.75
C LEU A 892 9.19 47.89 30.11
N THR A 893 9.66 48.42 31.23
CA THR A 893 9.43 49.82 31.65
C THR A 893 10.55 50.74 31.12
N PRO A 894 10.31 52.06 31.02
CA PRO A 894 11.32 53.03 30.57
C PRO A 894 12.58 53.03 31.43
N ASP A 895 12.44 52.73 32.72
CA ASP A 895 13.54 52.67 33.70
C ASP A 895 14.38 51.38 33.58
N GLY A 896 14.13 50.55 32.57
CA GLY A 896 14.81 49.26 32.35
C GLY A 896 14.27 48.10 33.19
N GLY A 897 13.20 48.32 33.98
CA GLY A 897 12.55 47.29 34.77
C GLY A 897 11.87 46.24 33.89
N ARG A 898 12.00 44.97 34.25
CA ARG A 898 11.43 43.82 33.53
C ARG A 898 10.53 43.00 34.45
N ALA A 899 9.28 42.77 34.05
CA ALA A 899 8.32 41.98 34.82
C ALA A 899 7.69 40.88 33.96
N ALA A 900 7.77 39.62 34.40
CA ALA A 900 7.21 38.48 33.69
C ALA A 900 5.68 38.58 33.59
N VAL A 901 5.12 38.29 32.41
CA VAL A 901 3.67 38.20 32.19
C VAL A 901 3.37 36.90 31.46
N PRO A 902 3.00 35.82 32.17
CA PRO A 902 2.87 34.50 31.56
C PRO A 902 1.74 34.47 30.52
N PRO A 903 2.01 34.00 29.29
CA PRO A 903 0.96 33.82 28.28
C PRO A 903 0.10 32.59 28.60
N ALA A 904 -1.20 32.70 28.36
CA ALA A 904 -2.14 31.58 28.37
C ALA A 904 -2.49 31.18 26.92
N PRO A 905 -2.57 29.88 26.58
CA PRO A 905 -2.98 29.45 25.24
C PRO A 905 -4.44 29.85 24.96
N ALA A 906 -4.73 30.33 23.74
CA ALA A 906 -6.07 30.72 23.32
C ALA A 906 -6.25 30.53 21.79
N GLY A 907 -6.98 29.48 21.39
CA GLY A 907 -7.16 29.16 19.97
C GLY A 907 -5.81 28.94 19.27
N ASP A 908 -5.63 29.58 18.12
CA ASP A 908 -4.39 29.56 17.32
C ASP A 908 -3.32 30.56 17.80
N GLY A 909 -3.57 31.24 18.94
CA GLY A 909 -2.69 32.25 19.52
C GLY A 909 -2.57 32.15 21.04
N TRP A 910 -2.24 33.29 21.66
CA TRP A 910 -1.97 33.39 23.10
C TRP A 910 -2.66 34.63 23.65
N VAL A 911 -3.15 34.53 24.88
CA VAL A 911 -3.67 35.68 25.64
C VAL A 911 -2.69 36.03 26.74
N VAL A 912 -2.25 37.28 26.76
CA VAL A 912 -1.41 37.85 27.80
C VAL A 912 -2.26 38.83 28.61
N THR A 913 -2.29 38.67 29.94
CA THR A 913 -3.01 39.59 30.82
C THR A 913 -2.06 40.67 31.32
N VAL A 914 -2.15 41.87 30.74
CA VAL A 914 -1.27 42.99 31.06
C VAL A 914 -1.84 43.75 32.27
N PRO A 915 -1.08 43.91 33.38
CA PRO A 915 -1.53 44.72 34.51
C PRO A 915 -1.62 46.22 34.17
N PRO A 916 -2.57 46.95 34.78
CA PRO A 916 -2.67 48.40 34.63
C PRO A 916 -1.39 49.08 35.15
N GLY A 917 -1.01 50.20 34.55
CA GLY A 917 0.20 50.92 34.95
C GLY A 917 0.44 52.16 34.09
N ALA A 918 0.95 53.21 34.74
CA ALA A 918 1.22 54.51 34.12
C ALA A 918 2.55 54.50 33.33
N GLY A 919 2.59 55.25 32.24
CA GLY A 919 3.80 55.45 31.41
C GLY A 919 3.92 54.51 30.19
N PRO A 920 4.85 54.82 29.27
CA PRO A 920 5.08 54.01 28.06
C PRO A 920 5.72 52.69 28.44
N ARG A 921 4.97 51.59 28.36
CA ARG A 921 5.45 50.23 28.63
C ARG A 921 5.40 49.41 27.35
N THR A 922 6.38 48.53 27.15
CA THR A 922 6.42 47.64 25.99
C THR A 922 6.22 46.21 26.44
N LEU A 923 5.24 45.51 25.87
CA LEU A 923 5.09 44.07 26.00
C LEU A 923 6.07 43.40 25.04
N VAL A 924 7.07 42.70 25.57
CA VAL A 924 8.10 42.02 24.80
C VAL A 924 7.83 40.52 24.80
N LEU A 925 7.91 39.90 23.63
CA LEU A 925 7.89 38.46 23.43
C LEU A 925 9.32 37.97 23.19
N ALA A 926 9.72 36.92 23.89
CA ALA A 926 10.98 36.21 23.66
C ALA A 926 10.88 35.33 22.39
N GLU A 927 10.56 35.96 21.27
CA GLU A 927 10.35 35.39 19.94
C GLU A 927 10.96 36.35 18.89
N PRO A 928 11.48 35.85 17.75
CA PRO A 928 11.98 36.67 16.67
C PRO A 928 10.95 37.71 16.20
N SER A 929 11.41 38.92 15.91
CA SER A 929 10.58 40.00 15.37
C SER A 929 10.00 39.65 14.00
N GLY A 930 8.71 39.95 13.79
CA GLY A 930 7.98 39.73 12.54
C GLY A 930 6.88 38.66 12.64
N GLY A 931 5.83 38.78 11.82
CA GLY A 931 4.75 37.77 11.71
C GLY A 931 3.70 37.78 12.82
N PHE A 932 3.94 38.48 13.94
CA PHE A 932 3.01 38.58 15.06
C PHE A 932 2.15 39.83 15.01
N THR A 933 0.87 39.68 15.34
CA THR A 933 -0.07 40.77 15.55
C THR A 933 -0.66 40.68 16.96
N ALA A 934 -0.73 41.81 17.67
CA ALA A 934 -1.32 41.86 18.99
C ALA A 934 -2.57 42.76 18.97
N ARG A 935 -3.66 42.31 19.59
CA ARG A 935 -4.93 43.05 19.68
C ARG A 935 -5.33 43.25 21.13
N ALA A 936 -5.81 44.45 21.45
CA ALA A 936 -6.36 44.78 22.77
C ALA A 936 -7.59 45.67 22.58
N GLY A 937 -8.70 45.37 23.29
CA GLY A 937 -9.92 46.17 23.23
C GLY A 937 -10.52 46.35 21.82
N GLY A 938 -10.23 45.44 20.88
CA GLY A 938 -10.70 45.50 19.48
C GLY A 938 -9.75 46.22 18.49
N GLY A 939 -8.68 46.85 18.96
CA GLY A 939 -7.66 47.52 18.11
C GLY A 939 -6.35 46.73 18.01
N VAL A 940 -5.59 46.94 16.93
CA VAL A 940 -4.24 46.37 16.73
C VAL A 940 -3.19 47.25 17.41
N LEU A 941 -2.29 46.66 18.19
CA LEU A 941 -1.20 47.35 18.87
C LEU A 941 -0.02 47.60 17.92
N ALA A 942 0.67 48.73 18.10
CA ALA A 942 1.87 49.05 17.33
C ALA A 942 3.02 48.08 17.67
N ALA A 943 3.59 47.46 16.65
CA ALA A 943 4.71 46.53 16.75
C ALA A 943 6.05 47.28 16.71
N THR A 944 6.99 46.88 17.58
CA THR A 944 8.35 47.44 17.66
C THR A 944 9.36 46.31 17.85
N THR A 945 10.58 46.43 17.33
CA THR A 945 11.65 45.45 17.59
C THR A 945 12.43 45.85 18.83
N VAL A 946 12.51 44.98 19.82
CA VAL A 946 13.21 45.22 21.10
C VAL A 946 14.53 44.46 21.11
N ASP A 947 15.57 45.12 21.61
CA ASP A 947 16.93 44.59 21.69
C ASP A 947 17.47 44.09 20.33
N GLY A 948 16.91 44.52 19.20
CA GLY A 948 17.34 44.12 17.85
C GLY A 948 17.00 42.68 17.44
N TRP A 949 16.14 41.98 18.19
CA TRP A 949 15.70 40.62 17.81
C TRP A 949 14.29 40.26 18.28
N ALA A 950 13.85 40.76 19.43
CA ALA A 950 12.62 40.35 20.09
C ALA A 950 11.42 41.15 19.56
N GLN A 951 10.26 40.49 19.42
CA GLN A 951 9.02 41.17 19.07
C GLN A 951 8.46 41.95 20.27
N GLY A 952 8.21 43.25 20.09
CA GLY A 952 7.59 44.13 21.08
C GLY A 952 6.26 44.71 20.60
N PHE A 953 5.38 45.04 21.55
CA PHE A 953 4.12 45.75 21.32
C PHE A 953 3.92 46.84 22.37
N ALA A 954 3.32 47.98 21.97
CA ALA A 954 2.93 49.01 22.93
C ALA A 954 1.88 48.47 23.92
N ALA A 955 2.19 48.44 25.22
CA ALA A 955 1.30 47.88 26.22
C ALA A 955 0.16 48.87 26.57
N PRO A 956 -1.10 48.42 26.70
CA PRO A 956 -2.22 49.29 27.02
C PRO A 956 -2.09 49.87 28.45
N ALA A 957 -2.24 51.19 28.59
CA ALA A 957 -2.13 51.89 29.88
C ALA A 957 -3.18 51.42 30.91
N ALA A 958 -4.42 51.17 30.44
CA ALA A 958 -5.51 50.65 31.26
C ALA A 958 -5.33 49.18 31.69
N GLY A 959 -4.30 48.48 31.18
CA GLY A 959 -4.17 47.03 31.31
C GLY A 959 -5.26 46.29 30.52
N GLY A 960 -5.31 44.97 30.69
CA GLY A 960 -6.34 44.12 30.07
C GLY A 960 -5.77 42.91 29.34
N ARG A 961 -6.66 42.18 28.65
CA ARG A 961 -6.31 41.00 27.86
C ARG A 961 -5.80 41.43 26.49
N VAL A 962 -4.57 41.04 26.16
CA VAL A 962 -3.96 41.21 24.85
C VAL A 962 -3.93 39.85 24.16
N THR A 963 -4.58 39.71 23.01
CA THR A 963 -4.49 38.52 22.17
C THR A 963 -3.34 38.70 21.20
N VAL A 964 -2.42 37.73 21.14
CA VAL A 964 -1.32 37.68 20.19
C VAL A 964 -1.58 36.52 19.23
N GLU A 965 -1.53 36.79 17.93
CA GLU A 965 -1.73 35.82 16.84
C GLU A 965 -0.56 35.93 15.85
N HIS A 966 -0.17 34.82 15.25
CA HIS A 966 0.82 34.79 14.16
C HIS A 966 0.08 34.63 12.83
N ASP A 967 0.50 35.33 11.78
CA ASP A 967 -0.10 35.18 10.45
C ASP A 967 0.22 33.79 9.87
N THR A 968 -0.82 32.98 9.62
CA THR A 968 -0.72 31.63 9.05
C THR A 968 -1.45 31.48 7.73
N PHE A 969 -2.03 32.55 7.17
CA PHE A 969 -2.94 32.42 6.01
C PHE A 969 -2.26 31.76 4.80
N GLN A 970 -1.04 32.20 4.47
CA GLN A 970 -0.27 31.61 3.36
C GLN A 970 0.10 30.15 3.62
N HIS A 971 0.37 29.81 4.89
CA HIS A 971 0.71 28.46 5.30
C HIS A 971 -0.49 27.52 5.10
N ASP A 972 -1.64 27.90 5.62
CA ASP A 972 -2.87 27.11 5.56
C ASP A 972 -3.36 26.91 4.12
N ALA A 973 -3.28 27.95 3.28
CA ALA A 973 -3.64 27.84 1.87
C ALA A 973 -2.75 26.82 1.13
N TRP A 974 -1.45 26.83 1.39
CA TRP A 974 -0.50 25.89 0.78
C TRP A 974 -0.69 24.46 1.29
N LEU A 975 -1.03 24.26 2.56
CA LEU A 975 -1.37 22.93 3.08
C LEU A 975 -2.55 22.30 2.32
N TRP A 976 -3.60 23.07 2.04
CA TRP A 976 -4.73 22.59 1.23
C TRP A 976 -4.33 22.25 -0.20
N ILE A 977 -3.52 23.10 -0.84
CA ILE A 977 -3.00 22.84 -2.18
C ILE A 977 -2.16 21.56 -2.19
N GLN A 978 -1.27 21.38 -1.22
CA GLN A 978 -0.41 20.22 -1.09
C GLN A 978 -1.24 18.94 -0.87
N LEU A 979 -2.29 18.99 -0.04
CA LEU A 979 -3.21 17.88 0.17
C LEU A 979 -3.87 17.44 -1.14
N VAL A 980 -4.39 18.39 -1.93
CA VAL A 980 -5.00 18.09 -3.24
C VAL A 980 -3.97 17.50 -4.19
N LEU A 981 -2.76 18.06 -4.26
CA LEU A 981 -1.69 17.56 -5.13
C LEU A 981 -1.27 16.13 -4.76
N VAL A 982 -1.11 15.83 -3.47
CA VAL A 982 -0.79 14.47 -2.98
C VAL A 982 -1.88 13.48 -3.40
N ILE A 983 -3.15 13.84 -3.24
CA ILE A 983 -4.28 12.98 -3.66
C ILE A 983 -4.25 12.75 -5.17
N VAL A 984 -4.04 13.80 -5.98
CA VAL A 984 -3.96 13.69 -7.44
C VAL A 984 -2.81 12.79 -7.87
N VAL A 985 -1.62 12.98 -7.30
CA VAL A 985 -0.43 12.17 -7.62
C VAL A 985 -0.65 10.71 -7.19
N LEU A 986 -1.21 10.45 -6.00
CA LEU A 986 -1.55 9.10 -5.54
C LEU A 986 -2.50 8.41 -6.51
N VAL A 987 -3.54 9.11 -6.95
CA VAL A 987 -4.46 8.59 -7.95
C VAL A 987 -3.70 8.30 -9.24
N LEU A 988 -2.92 9.23 -9.79
CA LEU A 988 -2.21 9.02 -11.06
C LEU A 988 -1.17 7.88 -11.00
N ALA A 989 -0.46 7.74 -9.87
CA ALA A 989 0.50 6.68 -9.60
C ALA A 989 -0.14 5.29 -9.42
N ALA A 990 -1.38 5.20 -8.94
CA ALA A 990 -2.04 3.93 -8.65
C ALA A 990 -2.16 3.00 -9.88
N PRO A 991 -1.96 1.67 -9.71
CA PRO A 991 -2.05 0.70 -10.79
C PRO A 991 -3.46 0.70 -11.37
N GLY A 992 -3.59 1.17 -12.61
CA GLY A 992 -4.87 1.13 -13.31
C GLY A 992 -5.12 -0.27 -13.85
N SER A 993 -6.18 -0.90 -13.39
CA SER A 993 -6.73 -2.11 -14.02
C SER A 993 -7.04 -1.83 -15.50
N ARG A 994 -6.85 -2.82 -16.38
CA ARG A 994 -7.33 -2.72 -17.77
C ARG A 994 -8.84 -2.44 -17.72
N GLY A 995 -9.21 -1.20 -18.06
CA GLY A 995 -10.60 -0.88 -18.39
C GLY A 995 -11.02 -1.83 -19.50
N THR A 996 -12.26 -2.29 -19.44
CA THR A 996 -12.90 -3.10 -20.47
C THR A 996 -12.65 -2.48 -21.85
N GLU A 997 -11.62 -2.95 -22.56
CA GLU A 997 -11.70 -2.94 -24.01
C GLU A 997 -12.87 -3.86 -24.34
N PRO A 998 -13.81 -3.41 -25.20
CA PRO A 998 -14.73 -4.35 -25.82
C PRO A 998 -13.83 -5.43 -26.41
N VAL A 999 -14.04 -6.68 -25.97
CA VAL A 999 -13.44 -7.82 -26.66
C VAL A 999 -13.79 -7.60 -28.12
N PRO A 1000 -12.81 -7.43 -29.02
CA PRO A 1000 -13.14 -7.31 -30.43
C PRO A 1000 -14.05 -8.49 -30.74
N ASP A 1001 -15.18 -8.24 -31.42
CA ASP A 1001 -15.93 -9.33 -32.03
C ASP A 1001 -14.87 -10.14 -32.78
N TYR A 1002 -14.62 -11.36 -32.31
CA TYR A 1002 -13.79 -12.29 -33.07
C TYR A 1002 -14.61 -12.54 -34.33
N ALA A 1003 -14.30 -11.78 -35.37
CA ALA A 1003 -14.64 -12.15 -36.73
C ALA A 1003 -14.07 -13.55 -36.94
N ASP A 1004 -14.96 -14.48 -37.24
CA ASP A 1004 -14.76 -15.63 -38.11
C ASP A 1004 -13.33 -16.18 -38.19
N GLU A 1005 -12.98 -17.14 -37.32
CA GLU A 1005 -12.16 -18.27 -37.77
C GLU A 1005 -12.85 -19.58 -37.36
N PRO A 1006 -13.12 -20.49 -38.32
CA PRO A 1006 -13.64 -21.80 -37.99
C PRO A 1006 -12.57 -22.54 -37.19
N VAL A 1007 -12.89 -22.93 -35.96
CA VAL A 1007 -12.06 -23.85 -35.18
C VAL A 1007 -11.91 -25.11 -36.02
N GLU A 1008 -10.69 -25.39 -36.50
CA GLU A 1008 -10.34 -26.66 -37.13
C GLU A 1008 -10.74 -27.79 -36.18
N ARG A 1009 -11.72 -28.57 -36.62
CA ARG A 1009 -12.16 -29.78 -35.93
C ARG A 1009 -11.03 -30.79 -36.05
N GLU A 1010 -10.38 -31.14 -34.93
CA GLU A 1010 -9.58 -32.36 -34.91
C GLU A 1010 -10.51 -33.54 -35.29
N PRO A 1011 -10.15 -34.35 -36.30
CA PRO A 1011 -10.91 -35.53 -36.63
C PRO A 1011 -10.81 -36.51 -35.46
N GLN A 1012 -11.97 -37.00 -35.00
CA GLN A 1012 -12.05 -38.10 -34.04
C GLN A 1012 -11.24 -39.28 -34.58
N GLY A 1013 -10.07 -39.49 -34.00
CA GLY A 1013 -9.25 -40.66 -34.26
C GLY A 1013 -10.02 -41.91 -33.85
N VAL A 1014 -10.41 -42.69 -34.86
CA VAL A 1014 -10.90 -44.04 -34.70
C VAL A 1014 -9.79 -44.85 -34.05
N LEU A 1015 -9.98 -45.23 -32.78
CA LEU A 1015 -9.21 -46.29 -32.14
C LEU A 1015 -9.53 -47.60 -32.89
N VAL A 1016 -8.67 -47.99 -33.82
CA VAL A 1016 -8.59 -49.36 -34.33
C VAL A 1016 -7.44 -50.06 -33.63
N ARG A 1017 -7.82 -50.96 -32.72
CA ARG A 1017 -7.08 -52.05 -32.06
C ARG A 1017 -5.90 -51.71 -31.15
#